data_AF-A0A8R7V3Q3-F1
#
_entry.id   AF-A0A8R7V3Q3-F1
#
_cell.length_a   1.000
_cell.length_b   1.000
_cell.length_c   1.000
_cell.angle_alpha   90.00
_cell.angle_beta   90.00
_cell.angle_gamma   90.00
#
_symmetry.space_group_name_H-M   'P 1'
#
loop_
_entity.id
_entity.type
_entity.pdbx_description
1 polymer ?
#
loop_
_entity_poly.entity_id
_entity_poly.type
_entity_poly.pdbx_seq_one_letter_code
_entity_poly.pdbx_strand_id
1 'polypeptide(L)'
;MKHSSGNIMNYVIVDAYRIGESPYWFHQTWTTSVQLCISLAILYDVVGAAMISSLVVIVMTVLSNIPLARLQHKSKSKLMEAQDVRLKAMSESLVHMKVLKLYAWESHFKKVIEGLRKVEYKWLSAFQLRRAYNSFIFWSSPVLVSAATFLTCYLLKIPLDASNVFTFVATLHLVQDPIMLVPEVIAAVIQSKVAFTRISKFLDAPELNGQVRKKYYVGIDYPIAMNSCSFSWDDSSSKHTLNNINLIVKGGEKIAICGEVGSGKSTLLAAVLGEVPKTEGMIQVCGKMAYVSQNAWIQSGTVQENILFGSPMDGERYHNTIVWCSLVKDLEMLPYGDCTQIGERGINLSGGQKQRVQLARALYQNADIYLLDDPFSAVDAHTATSLFNEYVMTALSDKTVLLVTHQVDFLPVFDSILLMSEGEVIRSAPYQDLLADCEEFKDLVNAHKDTIGVSDLNNNIPTPRPEEVSIKEKHDIHRSRYTESVRLSPADQLIKKEERETGDAGVKPYMLYLRQNKGLLYFSLCMISYTMFVAGQILQNSWMAANVQNPHVSTLKLISVYIIIGVCTMFFLLSRSFVVVVLGIQTSRSLFIQLLNSLFRAPMSFFDSTPLGRVLSRVSLDLSIVDLDVPFSFAFCLGASLSAFSNLGVLVVITWQVLFVSVPVIVLAIWLQVIGMTFFLCG
;
A
#
# COMPACT_ATOMS: atom_id res chain seq x y z
N MET A 1 9.16 20.24 3.65
CA MET A 1 9.45 18.80 3.35
C MET A 1 9.37 18.52 1.84
N LYS A 2 10.45 18.07 1.20
CA LYS A 2 10.51 17.83 -0.26
C LYS A 2 9.85 16.52 -0.72
N HIS A 3 9.71 15.53 0.18
CA HIS A 3 9.11 14.23 -0.11
C HIS A 3 7.96 13.96 0.86
N SER A 4 6.80 13.55 0.35
CA SER A 4 5.66 13.12 1.17
C SER A 4 5.79 11.66 1.57
N SER A 5 5.09 11.24 2.62
CA SER A 5 5.02 9.82 3.03
C SER A 5 4.53 8.90 1.91
N GLY A 6 3.58 9.37 1.09
CA GLY A 6 3.10 8.65 -0.10
C GLY A 6 4.19 8.45 -1.15
N ASN A 7 5.05 9.46 -1.36
CA ASN A 7 6.18 9.32 -2.29
C ASN A 7 7.20 8.30 -1.79
N ILE A 8 7.51 8.31 -0.49
CA ILE A 8 8.45 7.36 0.13
C ILE A 8 7.92 5.93 0.00
N MET A 9 6.63 5.72 0.28
CA MET A 9 5.98 4.42 0.10
C MET A 9 6.07 3.94 -1.36
N ASN A 10 5.88 4.86 -2.32
CA ASN A 10 5.99 4.54 -3.74
C ASN A 10 7.43 4.18 -4.14
N TYR A 11 8.46 4.81 -3.54
CA TYR A 11 9.86 4.44 -3.78
C TYR A 11 10.14 2.99 -3.36
N VAL A 12 9.61 2.58 -2.20
CA VAL A 12 9.81 1.22 -1.67
C VAL A 12 8.99 0.18 -2.43
N ILE A 13 7.71 0.45 -2.70
CA ILE A 13 6.81 -0.55 -3.29
C ILE A 13 7.01 -0.68 -4.80
N VAL A 14 7.12 0.45 -5.52
CA VAL A 14 7.07 0.46 -6.99
C VAL A 14 8.47 0.61 -7.58
N ASP A 15 9.25 1.59 -7.12
CA ASP A 15 10.54 1.89 -7.74
C ASP A 15 11.59 0.84 -7.44
N ALA A 16 11.67 0.36 -6.20
CA ALA A 16 12.58 -0.73 -5.83
C ALA A 16 12.24 -2.04 -6.59
N TYR A 17 10.94 -2.35 -6.73
CA TYR A 17 10.49 -3.52 -7.50
C TYR A 17 10.92 -3.44 -8.97
N ARG A 18 10.72 -2.29 -9.62
CA ARG A 18 11.11 -2.07 -11.03
C ARG A 18 12.61 -2.18 -11.25
N ILE A 19 13.41 -1.68 -10.31
CA ILE A 19 14.87 -1.84 -10.36
C ILE A 19 15.25 -3.32 -10.17
N GLY A 20 14.56 -4.03 -9.28
CA GLY A 20 14.75 -5.47 -9.06
C GLY A 20 14.48 -6.32 -10.31
N GLU A 21 13.47 -5.97 -11.12
CA GLU A 21 13.17 -6.66 -12.38
C GLU A 21 14.12 -6.28 -13.54
N SER A 22 14.92 -5.22 -13.39
CA SER A 22 15.75 -4.69 -14.47
C SER A 22 16.72 -5.71 -15.11
N PRO A 23 17.36 -6.66 -14.38
CA PRO A 23 18.26 -7.63 -15.00
C PRO A 23 17.54 -8.57 -15.97
N TYR A 24 16.31 -8.98 -15.64
CA TYR A 24 15.48 -9.82 -16.52
C TYR A 24 15.20 -9.10 -17.85
N TRP A 25 14.70 -7.86 -17.77
CA TRP A 25 14.39 -7.06 -18.95
C TRP A 25 15.62 -6.68 -19.78
N PHE A 26 16.77 -6.51 -19.12
CA PHE A 26 18.05 -6.30 -19.80
C PHE A 26 18.43 -7.51 -20.66
N HIS A 27 18.37 -8.72 -20.10
CA HIS A 27 18.65 -9.93 -20.90
C HIS A 27 17.63 -10.16 -22.00
N GLN A 28 16.38 -9.76 -21.79
CA GLN A 28 15.34 -9.85 -22.81
C GLN A 28 15.60 -8.94 -24.03
N THR A 29 16.33 -7.84 -23.84
CA THR A 29 16.60 -6.85 -24.91
C THR A 29 17.48 -7.43 -26.02
N TRP A 30 18.58 -8.09 -25.67
CA TRP A 30 19.49 -8.64 -26.68
C TRP A 30 18.99 -9.98 -27.23
N THR A 31 18.34 -10.82 -26.40
CA THR A 31 17.80 -12.11 -26.84
C THR A 31 16.70 -11.94 -27.89
N THR A 32 15.77 -10.99 -27.70
CA THR A 32 14.71 -10.68 -28.69
C THR A 32 15.29 -10.21 -30.02
N SER A 33 16.35 -9.41 -29.98
CA SER A 33 17.05 -8.93 -31.18
C SER A 33 17.73 -10.08 -31.93
N VAL A 34 18.42 -10.97 -31.21
CA VAL A 34 19.08 -12.16 -31.79
C VAL A 34 18.05 -13.14 -32.36
N GLN A 35 16.97 -13.42 -31.63
CA GLN A 35 15.88 -14.30 -32.07
C GLN A 35 15.23 -13.79 -33.36
N LEU A 36 14.99 -12.48 -33.47
CA LEU A 36 14.43 -11.87 -34.69
C LEU A 36 15.38 -12.04 -35.89
N CYS A 37 16.68 -11.77 -35.71
CA CYS A 37 17.67 -11.92 -36.77
C CYS A 37 17.77 -13.36 -37.29
N ILE A 38 17.84 -14.34 -36.37
CA ILE A 38 17.92 -15.77 -36.73
C ILE A 38 16.64 -16.22 -37.44
N SER A 39 15.47 -15.82 -36.92
CA SER A 39 14.19 -16.23 -37.49
C SER A 39 13.97 -15.63 -38.89
N LEU A 40 14.41 -14.39 -39.13
CA LEU A 40 14.38 -13.78 -40.46
C LEU A 40 15.34 -14.48 -41.44
N ALA A 41 16.52 -14.91 -40.99
CA ALA A 41 17.44 -15.68 -41.81
C ALA A 41 16.85 -17.02 -42.25
N ILE A 42 16.18 -17.74 -41.32
CA ILE A 42 15.48 -18.99 -41.62
C ILE A 42 14.32 -18.76 -42.62
N LEU A 43 13.54 -17.69 -42.45
CA LEU A 43 12.46 -17.36 -43.40
C LEU A 43 12.98 -17.09 -44.83
N TYR A 44 14.15 -16.45 -44.94
CA TYR A 44 14.79 -16.19 -46.24
C TYR A 44 15.27 -17.48 -46.90
N ASP A 45 15.88 -18.39 -46.13
CA ASP A 45 16.37 -19.68 -46.64
C ASP A 45 15.22 -20.57 -47.17
N VAL A 46 14.08 -20.58 -46.46
CA VAL A 46 12.96 -21.46 -46.77
C VAL A 46 12.12 -20.99 -47.97
N VAL A 47 11.94 -19.66 -48.12
CA VAL A 47 10.96 -19.09 -49.07
C VAL A 47 11.60 -18.17 -50.12
N GLY A 48 12.88 -17.83 -49.97
CA GLY A 48 13.61 -16.97 -50.91
C GLY A 48 12.94 -15.62 -51.12
N ALA A 49 12.79 -15.21 -52.39
CA ALA A 49 12.27 -13.88 -52.75
C ALA A 49 10.81 -13.62 -52.27
N ALA A 50 10.02 -14.65 -52.01
CA ALA A 50 8.66 -14.48 -51.48
C ALA A 50 8.62 -14.00 -50.01
N MET A 51 9.76 -14.00 -49.31
CA MET A 51 9.93 -13.36 -47.99
C MET A 51 9.57 -11.87 -48.00
N ILE A 52 9.79 -11.16 -49.11
CA ILE A 52 9.46 -9.72 -49.22
C ILE A 52 7.95 -9.49 -49.01
N SER A 53 7.10 -10.37 -49.56
CA SER A 53 5.65 -10.32 -49.35
C SER A 53 5.28 -10.53 -47.88
N SER A 54 5.94 -11.49 -47.23
CA SER A 54 5.76 -11.74 -45.79
C SER A 54 6.14 -10.51 -44.95
N LEU A 55 7.27 -9.87 -45.26
CA LEU A 55 7.77 -8.70 -44.56
C LEU A 55 6.84 -7.50 -44.75
N VAL A 56 6.33 -7.28 -45.96
CA VAL A 56 5.35 -6.21 -46.24
C VAL A 56 4.09 -6.40 -45.38
N VAL A 57 3.54 -7.61 -45.30
CA VAL A 57 2.35 -7.88 -44.48
C VAL A 57 2.64 -7.72 -42.98
N ILE A 58 3.81 -8.17 -42.51
CA ILE A 58 4.24 -7.96 -41.11
C ILE A 58 4.35 -6.47 -40.80
N VAL A 59 5.03 -5.70 -41.65
CA VAL A 59 5.19 -4.24 -41.49
C VAL A 59 3.82 -3.56 -41.52
N MET A 60 2.92 -3.92 -42.44
CA MET A 60 1.57 -3.38 -42.48
C MET A 60 0.76 -3.71 -41.22
N THR A 61 0.92 -4.92 -40.67
CA THR A 61 0.27 -5.33 -39.42
C THR A 61 0.80 -4.50 -38.23
N VAL A 62 2.11 -4.30 -38.15
CA VAL A 62 2.75 -3.48 -37.11
C VAL A 62 2.32 -2.02 -37.23
N LEU A 63 2.32 -1.45 -38.44
CA LEU A 63 1.86 -0.07 -38.68
C LEU A 63 0.38 0.11 -38.30
N SER A 64 -0.47 -0.87 -38.58
CA SER A 64 -1.89 -0.87 -38.21
C SER A 64 -2.10 -0.89 -36.70
N ASN A 65 -1.18 -1.49 -35.94
CA ASN A 65 -1.23 -1.55 -34.48
C ASN A 65 -0.80 -0.25 -33.80
N ILE A 66 0.02 0.61 -34.43
CA ILE A 66 0.48 1.89 -33.84
C ILE A 66 -0.69 2.80 -33.40
N PRO A 67 -1.67 3.15 -34.25
CA PRO A 67 -2.78 4.02 -33.83
C PRO A 67 -3.64 3.37 -32.75
N LEU A 68 -3.83 2.05 -32.82
CA LEU A 68 -4.57 1.29 -31.82
C LEU A 68 -3.88 1.31 -30.46
N ALA A 69 -2.56 1.12 -30.43
CA ALA A 69 -1.75 1.17 -29.21
C ALA A 69 -1.80 2.56 -28.57
N ARG A 70 -1.74 3.65 -29.37
CA ARG A 70 -1.89 5.03 -28.86
C ARG A 70 -3.27 5.26 -28.23
N LEU A 71 -4.34 4.77 -28.87
CA LEU A 71 -5.70 4.85 -28.33
C LEU A 71 -5.86 4.00 -27.07
N GLN A 72 -5.29 2.80 -27.04
CA GLN A 72 -5.28 1.93 -25.87
C GLN A 72 -4.56 2.60 -24.69
N HIS A 73 -3.40 3.22 -24.92
CA HIS A 73 -2.67 3.96 -23.89
C HIS A 73 -3.51 5.15 -23.37
N LYS A 74 -4.15 5.92 -24.25
CA LYS A 74 -5.06 7.01 -23.87
C LYS A 74 -6.23 6.52 -23.01
N SER A 75 -6.87 5.41 -23.40
CA SER A 75 -7.94 4.80 -22.62
C SER A 75 -7.46 4.27 -21.27
N LYS A 76 -6.27 3.67 -21.20
CA LYS A 76 -5.65 3.23 -19.94
C LYS A 76 -5.37 4.40 -19.00
N SER A 77 -4.79 5.49 -19.51
CA SER A 77 -4.54 6.71 -18.73
C SER A 77 -5.84 7.28 -18.15
N LYS A 78 -6.89 7.40 -18.98
CA LYS A 78 -8.19 7.90 -18.51
C LYS A 78 -8.92 6.95 -17.55
N LEU A 79 -8.71 5.65 -17.70
CA LEU A 79 -9.18 4.65 -16.73
C LEU A 79 -8.50 4.84 -15.37
N MET A 80 -7.18 5.02 -15.35
CA MET A 80 -6.42 5.25 -14.11
C MET A 80 -6.86 6.54 -13.41
N GLU A 81 -7.03 7.65 -14.14
CA GLU A 81 -7.58 8.89 -13.57
C GLU A 81 -8.96 8.66 -12.92
N ALA A 82 -9.86 7.92 -13.58
CA ALA A 82 -11.18 7.61 -13.03
C ALA A 82 -11.11 6.68 -11.81
N GLN A 83 -10.18 5.73 -11.80
CA GLN A 83 -9.90 4.85 -10.67
C GLN A 83 -9.42 5.63 -9.45
N ASP A 84 -8.47 6.55 -9.62
CA ASP A 84 -7.93 7.38 -8.53
C ASP A 84 -9.03 8.21 -7.86
N VAL A 85 -9.90 8.85 -8.65
CA VAL A 85 -11.04 9.62 -8.12
C VAL A 85 -12.00 8.74 -7.33
N ARG A 86 -12.32 7.54 -7.84
CA ARG A 86 -13.17 6.57 -7.11
C ARG A 86 -12.52 6.10 -5.82
N LEU A 87 -11.23 5.78 -5.86
CA LEU A 87 -10.47 5.29 -4.71
C LEU A 87 -10.33 6.36 -3.63
N LYS A 88 -10.11 7.61 -4.02
CA LYS A 88 -10.13 8.75 -3.10
C LYS A 88 -11.48 8.87 -2.39
N ALA A 89 -12.59 8.88 -3.15
CA ALA A 89 -13.94 8.96 -2.57
C ALA A 89 -14.26 7.77 -1.65
N MET A 90 -13.84 6.56 -2.02
CA MET A 90 -13.96 5.37 -1.18
C MET A 90 -13.14 5.47 0.10
N SER A 91 -11.88 5.94 0.01
CA SER A 91 -11.00 6.12 1.17
C SER A 91 -11.57 7.13 2.15
N GLU A 92 -11.99 8.29 1.68
CA GLU A 92 -12.64 9.32 2.52
C GLU A 92 -13.91 8.79 3.20
N SER A 93 -14.74 8.03 2.47
CA SER A 93 -15.95 7.40 3.02
C SER A 93 -15.63 6.37 4.10
N LEU A 94 -14.57 5.59 3.93
CA LEU A 94 -14.17 4.54 4.88
C LEU A 94 -13.51 5.11 6.14
N VAL A 95 -12.65 6.13 6.00
CA VAL A 95 -12.03 6.83 7.15
C VAL A 95 -13.10 7.45 8.04
N HIS A 96 -14.14 8.03 7.45
CA HIS A 96 -15.21 8.71 8.18
C HIS A 96 -16.48 7.86 8.33
N MET A 97 -16.38 6.53 8.20
CA MET A 97 -17.55 5.63 8.19
C MET A 97 -18.44 5.83 9.42
N LYS A 98 -17.86 6.00 10.62
CA LYS A 98 -18.60 6.28 11.87
C LYS A 98 -19.54 7.48 11.74
N VAL A 99 -19.04 8.57 11.16
CA VAL A 99 -19.80 9.81 10.94
C VAL A 99 -20.90 9.56 9.89
N LEU A 100 -20.57 8.89 8.79
CA LEU A 100 -21.55 8.56 7.74
C LEU A 100 -22.72 7.72 8.27
N LYS A 101 -22.44 6.75 9.16
CA LYS A 101 -23.46 5.92 9.82
C LYS A 101 -24.36 6.74 10.74
N LEU A 102 -23.76 7.58 11.59
CA LEU A 102 -24.49 8.43 12.55
C LEU A 102 -25.47 9.38 11.86
N TYR A 103 -25.09 9.95 10.71
CA TYR A 103 -25.94 10.85 9.92
C TYR A 103 -26.80 10.14 8.85
N ALA A 104 -26.74 8.81 8.76
CA ALA A 104 -27.40 8.01 7.72
C ALA A 104 -27.06 8.43 6.27
N TRP A 105 -25.88 9.02 6.06
CA TRP A 105 -25.39 9.49 4.75
C TRP A 105 -24.79 8.37 3.88
N GLU A 106 -24.71 7.15 4.40
CA GLU A 106 -24.23 5.95 3.70
C GLU A 106 -24.83 5.81 2.29
N SER A 107 -26.16 5.98 2.17
CA SER A 107 -26.88 5.80 0.91
C SER A 107 -26.52 6.86 -0.14
N HIS A 108 -26.21 8.08 0.28
CA HIS A 108 -25.78 9.17 -0.59
C HIS A 108 -24.38 8.91 -1.13
N PHE A 109 -23.41 8.66 -0.22
CA PHE A 109 -22.02 8.38 -0.61
C PHE A 109 -21.90 7.12 -1.48
N LYS A 110 -22.69 6.08 -1.17
CA LYS A 110 -22.78 4.90 -2.02
C LYS A 110 -23.21 5.24 -3.46
N LYS A 111 -24.25 6.07 -3.65
CA LYS A 111 -24.69 6.52 -4.98
C LYS A 111 -23.63 7.33 -5.71
N VAL A 112 -22.88 8.18 -4.99
CA VAL A 112 -21.74 8.93 -5.55
C VAL A 112 -20.69 7.97 -6.10
N ILE A 113 -20.30 6.96 -5.32
CA ILE A 113 -19.31 5.94 -5.72
C ILE A 113 -19.82 5.11 -6.91
N GLU A 114 -21.10 4.73 -6.93
CA GLU A 114 -21.72 4.06 -8.09
C GLU A 114 -21.69 4.95 -9.36
N GLY A 115 -21.87 6.26 -9.20
CA GLY A 115 -21.71 7.24 -10.28
C GLY A 115 -20.29 7.27 -10.84
N LEU A 116 -19.28 7.32 -9.97
CA LEU A 116 -17.87 7.25 -10.36
C LEU A 116 -17.53 5.93 -11.07
N ARG A 117 -18.08 4.81 -10.61
CA ARG A 117 -17.90 3.51 -11.28
C ARG A 117 -18.49 3.47 -12.69
N LYS A 118 -19.57 4.21 -12.97
CA LYS A 118 -20.11 4.31 -14.35
C LYS A 118 -19.15 5.04 -15.29
N VAL A 119 -18.46 6.07 -14.80
CA VAL A 119 -17.42 6.77 -15.57
C VAL A 119 -16.23 5.85 -15.82
N GLU A 120 -15.76 5.16 -14.78
CA GLU A 120 -14.71 4.16 -14.88
C GLU A 120 -15.07 3.06 -15.89
N TYR A 121 -16.29 2.53 -15.83
CA TYR A 121 -16.81 1.51 -16.73
C TYR A 121 -16.71 1.91 -18.21
N LYS A 122 -16.99 3.17 -18.55
CA LYS A 122 -16.89 3.66 -19.94
C LYS A 122 -15.45 3.53 -20.46
N TRP A 123 -14.46 3.89 -19.65
CA TRP A 123 -13.05 3.80 -20.01
C TRP A 123 -12.52 2.37 -19.94
N LEU A 124 -12.99 1.56 -18.99
CA LEU A 124 -12.67 0.14 -18.87
C LEU A 124 -13.17 -0.64 -20.10
N SER A 125 -14.44 -0.44 -20.46
CA SER A 125 -15.03 -1.02 -21.67
C SER A 125 -14.25 -0.58 -22.91
N ALA A 126 -13.88 0.70 -22.96
CA ALA A 126 -13.09 1.19 -24.05
C ALA A 126 -11.73 0.48 -24.13
N PHE A 127 -10.97 0.44 -23.04
CA PHE A 127 -9.65 -0.18 -22.96
C PHE A 127 -9.69 -1.67 -23.31
N GLN A 128 -10.59 -2.45 -22.69
CA GLN A 128 -10.69 -3.89 -22.92
C GLN A 128 -11.10 -4.23 -24.36
N LEU A 129 -11.96 -3.42 -25.00
CA LEU A 129 -12.28 -3.60 -26.41
C LEU A 129 -11.06 -3.35 -27.32
N ARG A 130 -10.23 -2.34 -27.03
CA ARG A 130 -9.00 -2.09 -27.80
C ARG A 130 -7.99 -3.22 -27.59
N ARG A 131 -7.86 -3.74 -26.36
CA ARG A 131 -7.02 -4.90 -26.05
C ARG A 131 -7.45 -6.15 -26.82
N ALA A 132 -8.75 -6.42 -26.88
CA ALA A 132 -9.30 -7.52 -27.65
C ALA A 132 -9.06 -7.38 -29.15
N TYR A 133 -9.19 -6.17 -29.70
CA TYR A 133 -8.88 -5.89 -31.10
C TYR A 133 -7.38 -6.04 -31.40
N ASN A 134 -6.50 -5.59 -30.50
CA ASN A 134 -5.05 -5.80 -30.64
C ASN A 134 -4.70 -7.30 -30.63
N SER A 135 -5.33 -8.06 -29.73
CA SER A 135 -5.19 -9.52 -29.69
C SER A 135 -5.70 -10.18 -30.98
N PHE A 136 -6.81 -9.71 -31.55
CA PHE A 136 -7.32 -10.21 -32.83
C PHE A 136 -6.34 -9.96 -33.98
N ILE A 137 -5.79 -8.74 -34.11
CA ILE A 137 -4.80 -8.44 -35.16
C ILE A 137 -3.56 -9.34 -34.99
N PHE A 138 -3.10 -9.53 -33.76
CA PHE A 138 -1.95 -10.38 -33.47
C PHE A 138 -2.19 -11.84 -33.91
N TRP A 139 -3.27 -12.46 -33.42
CA TRP A 139 -3.58 -13.87 -33.72
C TRP A 139 -4.05 -14.12 -35.16
N SER A 140 -4.45 -13.07 -35.90
CA SER A 140 -4.79 -13.17 -37.32
C SER A 140 -3.58 -12.97 -38.25
N SER A 141 -2.50 -12.34 -37.77
CA SER A 141 -1.28 -12.09 -38.53
C SER A 141 -0.66 -13.33 -39.19
N PRO A 142 -0.46 -14.49 -38.51
CA PRO A 142 0.21 -15.64 -39.16
C PRO A 142 -0.59 -16.19 -40.34
N VAL A 143 -1.92 -16.14 -40.29
CA VAL A 143 -2.80 -16.56 -41.38
C VAL A 143 -2.70 -15.61 -42.56
N LEU A 144 -2.68 -14.28 -42.33
CA LEU A 144 -2.51 -13.27 -43.40
C LEU A 144 -1.13 -13.36 -44.05
N VAL A 145 -0.07 -13.47 -43.24
CA VAL A 145 1.31 -13.56 -43.72
C VAL A 145 1.50 -14.84 -44.52
N SER A 146 0.96 -15.98 -44.06
CA SER A 146 0.99 -17.25 -44.80
C SER A 146 0.22 -17.17 -46.13
N ALA A 147 -0.97 -16.57 -46.13
CA ALA A 147 -1.76 -16.40 -47.34
C ALA A 147 -1.02 -15.57 -48.41
N ALA A 148 -0.46 -14.42 -48.03
CA ALA A 148 0.29 -13.56 -48.94
C ALA A 148 1.56 -14.23 -49.46
N THR A 149 2.26 -14.96 -48.59
CA THR A 149 3.52 -15.62 -48.93
C THR A 149 3.30 -16.79 -49.89
N PHE A 150 2.33 -17.68 -49.61
CA PHE A 150 2.02 -18.79 -50.51
C PHE A 150 1.46 -18.33 -51.86
N LEU A 151 0.66 -17.25 -51.88
CA LEU A 151 0.21 -16.64 -53.13
C LEU A 151 1.39 -16.10 -53.95
N THR A 152 2.39 -15.51 -53.29
CA THR A 152 3.60 -15.00 -53.96
C THR A 152 4.47 -16.14 -54.46
N CYS A 153 4.60 -17.25 -53.72
CA CYS A 153 5.29 -18.45 -54.20
C CYS A 153 4.65 -19.02 -55.48
N TYR A 154 3.31 -19.00 -55.57
CA TYR A 154 2.60 -19.39 -56.79
C TYR A 154 2.94 -18.47 -57.99
N LEU A 155 2.98 -17.16 -57.77
CA LEU A 155 3.30 -16.19 -58.81
C LEU A 155 4.76 -16.28 -59.28
N LEU A 156 5.70 -16.49 -58.35
CA LEU A 156 7.13 -16.62 -58.62
C LEU A 156 7.55 -18.04 -59.05
N LYS A 157 6.60 -18.98 -59.12
CA LYS A 157 6.82 -20.41 -59.46
C LYS A 157 7.87 -21.09 -58.56
N ILE A 158 7.90 -20.74 -57.28
CA ILE A 158 8.75 -21.40 -56.28
C ILE A 158 8.05 -22.71 -55.87
N PRO A 159 8.72 -23.87 -55.90
CA PRO A 159 8.11 -25.14 -55.49
C PRO A 159 7.73 -25.10 -54.01
N LEU A 160 6.48 -25.45 -53.71
CA LEU A 160 5.98 -25.55 -52.35
C LEU A 160 6.09 -27.00 -51.89
N ASP A 161 7.15 -27.31 -51.15
CA ASP A 161 7.32 -28.60 -50.50
C ASP A 161 6.80 -28.58 -49.06
N ALA A 162 6.42 -29.75 -48.53
CA ALA A 162 5.92 -29.88 -47.15
C ALA A 162 6.95 -29.35 -46.13
N SER A 163 8.24 -29.62 -46.34
CA SER A 163 9.32 -29.11 -45.50
C SER A 163 9.32 -27.57 -45.44
N ASN A 164 9.19 -26.91 -46.59
CA ASN A 164 9.27 -25.46 -46.67
C ASN A 164 8.01 -24.81 -46.06
N VAL A 165 6.84 -25.36 -46.32
CA VAL A 165 5.57 -24.84 -45.80
C VAL A 165 5.49 -24.93 -44.28
N PHE A 166 5.81 -26.08 -43.67
CA PHE A 166 5.74 -26.24 -42.21
C PHE A 166 6.87 -25.50 -41.48
N THR A 167 8.08 -25.48 -42.04
CA THR A 167 9.19 -24.70 -41.47
C THR A 167 8.87 -23.21 -41.51
N PHE A 168 8.25 -22.72 -42.59
CA PHE A 168 7.82 -21.32 -42.70
C PHE A 168 6.74 -20.97 -41.66
N VAL A 169 5.66 -21.75 -41.55
CA VAL A 169 4.58 -21.49 -40.57
C VAL A 169 5.11 -21.53 -39.13
N ALA A 170 5.99 -22.48 -38.80
CA ALA A 170 6.63 -22.55 -37.48
C ALA A 170 7.53 -21.34 -37.21
N THR A 171 8.35 -20.94 -38.19
CA THR A 171 9.24 -19.78 -38.05
C THR A 171 8.47 -18.46 -37.93
N LEU A 172 7.32 -18.34 -38.59
CA LEU A 172 6.44 -17.17 -38.42
C LEU A 172 5.96 -17.00 -36.98
N HIS A 173 5.63 -18.09 -36.29
CA HIS A 173 5.24 -18.02 -34.88
C HIS A 173 6.43 -17.57 -34.00
N LEU A 174 7.64 -18.03 -34.30
CA LEU A 174 8.87 -17.60 -33.58
C LEU A 174 9.20 -16.11 -33.78
N VAL A 175 8.83 -15.51 -34.91
CA VAL A 175 9.00 -14.08 -35.19
C VAL A 175 7.98 -13.21 -34.45
N GLN A 176 6.78 -13.72 -34.20
CA GLN A 176 5.69 -12.94 -33.60
C GLN A 176 5.91 -12.63 -32.12
N ASP A 177 6.47 -13.56 -31.36
CA ASP A 177 6.71 -13.38 -29.92
C ASP A 177 7.67 -12.21 -29.62
N PRO A 178 8.85 -12.09 -30.28
CA PRO A 178 9.72 -10.92 -30.12
C PRO A 178 9.05 -9.60 -30.50
N ILE A 179 8.27 -9.57 -31.59
CA ILE A 179 7.59 -8.35 -32.06
C ILE A 179 6.62 -7.81 -30.99
N MET A 180 5.94 -8.70 -30.27
CA MET A 180 5.04 -8.32 -29.17
C MET A 180 5.80 -7.81 -27.94
N LEU A 181 6.96 -8.38 -27.66
CA LEU A 181 7.70 -8.12 -26.43
C LEU A 181 8.56 -6.85 -26.49
N VAL A 182 8.96 -6.41 -27.68
CA VAL A 182 9.82 -5.22 -27.87
C VAL A 182 9.25 -3.95 -27.18
N PRO A 183 7.95 -3.58 -27.34
CA PRO A 183 7.39 -2.44 -26.63
C PRO A 183 7.45 -2.56 -25.10
N GLU A 184 7.27 -3.76 -24.56
CA GLU A 184 7.32 -4.02 -23.11
C GLU A 184 8.74 -3.88 -22.59
N VAL A 185 9.72 -4.44 -23.31
CA VAL A 185 11.15 -4.30 -22.99
C VAL A 185 11.57 -2.83 -22.98
N ILE A 186 11.22 -2.07 -24.02
CA ILE A 186 11.54 -0.63 -24.10
C ILE A 186 10.88 0.13 -22.93
N ALA A 187 9.61 -0.16 -22.65
CA ALA A 187 8.89 0.49 -21.55
C ALA A 187 9.51 0.16 -20.19
N ALA A 188 9.87 -1.09 -19.94
CA ALA A 188 10.49 -1.55 -18.70
C ALA A 188 11.84 -0.87 -18.47
N VAL A 189 12.69 -0.79 -19.50
CA VAL A 189 14.00 -0.11 -19.43
C VAL A 189 13.83 1.39 -19.11
N ILE A 190 12.89 2.08 -19.79
CA ILE A 190 12.61 3.50 -19.52
C ILE A 190 12.10 3.69 -18.07
N GLN A 191 11.17 2.86 -17.63
CA GLN A 191 10.61 2.94 -16.28
C GLN A 191 11.65 2.65 -15.20
N SER A 192 12.51 1.65 -15.40
CA SER A 192 13.62 1.34 -14.50
C SER A 192 14.59 2.51 -14.39
N LYS A 193 14.92 3.17 -15.51
CA LYS A 193 15.78 4.36 -15.51
C LYS A 193 15.16 5.50 -14.70
N VAL A 194 13.87 5.79 -14.89
CA VAL A 194 13.17 6.85 -14.14
C VAL A 194 13.11 6.52 -12.64
N ALA A 195 12.80 5.27 -12.29
CA ALA A 195 12.78 4.79 -10.90
C ALA A 195 14.15 4.95 -10.24
N PHE A 196 15.22 4.54 -10.93
CA PHE A 196 16.60 4.70 -10.47
C PHE A 196 16.95 6.17 -10.22
N THR A 197 16.61 7.08 -11.14
CA THR A 197 16.84 8.53 -10.96
C THR A 197 16.08 9.08 -9.75
N ARG A 198 14.85 8.62 -9.49
CA ARG A 198 14.06 9.06 -8.32
C ARG A 198 14.67 8.59 -7.00
N ILE A 199 15.07 7.32 -6.92
CA ILE A 199 15.70 6.76 -5.72
C ILE A 199 17.05 7.43 -5.48
N SER A 200 17.89 7.60 -6.51
CA SER A 200 19.16 8.35 -6.40
C SER A 200 18.91 9.73 -5.83
N LYS A 201 17.98 10.51 -6.41
CA LYS A 201 17.66 11.86 -5.93
C LYS A 201 17.16 11.88 -4.47
N PHE A 202 16.46 10.83 -4.03
CA PHE A 202 16.02 10.69 -2.64
C PHE A 202 17.19 10.37 -1.71
N LEU A 203 18.10 9.49 -2.12
CA LEU A 203 19.32 9.15 -1.37
C LEU A 203 20.32 10.32 -1.33
N ASP A 204 20.31 11.19 -2.35
CA ASP A 204 21.12 12.41 -2.43
C ASP A 204 20.49 13.59 -1.64
N ALA A 205 19.37 13.40 -0.94
CA ALA A 205 18.74 14.46 -0.17
C ALA A 205 19.63 14.88 1.03
N PRO A 206 19.64 16.17 1.42
CA PRO A 206 20.45 16.63 2.53
C PRO A 206 19.98 15.99 3.84
N GLU A 207 20.93 15.50 4.64
CA GLU A 207 20.68 14.96 5.97
C GLU A 207 20.76 16.06 7.03
N LEU A 208 19.99 15.90 8.11
CA LEU A 208 20.10 16.76 9.29
C LEU A 208 21.46 16.50 9.95
N ASN A 209 22.36 17.48 9.87
CA ASN A 209 23.65 17.42 10.52
C ASN A 209 23.45 17.40 12.05
N GLY A 210 23.80 16.29 12.71
CA GLY A 210 23.65 16.08 14.16
C GLY A 210 24.54 16.95 15.08
N GLN A 211 24.90 18.16 14.63
CA GLN A 211 25.80 19.10 15.31
C GLN A 211 25.29 19.61 16.67
N VAL A 212 24.03 19.34 17.03
CA VAL A 212 23.46 19.71 18.35
C VAL A 212 23.99 18.83 19.48
N ARG A 213 24.43 17.59 19.19
CA ARG A 213 24.82 16.61 20.21
C ARG A 213 26.33 16.56 20.42
N LYS A 214 26.80 16.95 21.62
CA LYS A 214 28.13 16.58 22.11
C LYS A 214 28.04 15.28 22.91
N LYS A 215 29.09 14.44 22.84
CA LYS A 215 29.18 13.23 23.68
C LYS A 215 29.13 13.63 25.16
N TYR A 216 28.42 12.83 25.95
CA TYR A 216 28.26 12.98 27.39
C TYR A 216 29.61 13.13 28.10
N TYR A 217 29.79 14.20 28.85
CA TYR A 217 30.87 14.34 29.83
C TYR A 217 30.23 14.34 31.22
N VAL A 218 30.76 13.52 32.12
CA VAL A 218 30.35 13.47 33.53
C VAL A 218 30.67 14.83 34.17
N GLY A 219 29.67 15.47 34.82
CA GLY A 219 29.86 16.71 35.59
C GLY A 219 29.52 18.02 34.88
N ILE A 220 28.57 18.03 33.93
CA ILE A 220 28.08 19.27 33.33
C ILE A 220 26.90 19.79 34.17
N ASP A 221 27.06 20.98 34.77
CA ASP A 221 26.01 21.64 35.58
C ASP A 221 24.78 22.06 34.75
N TYR A 222 24.96 22.25 33.44
CA TYR A 222 23.96 22.78 32.51
C TYR A 222 23.68 21.82 31.34
N PRO A 223 22.71 20.89 31.48
CA PRO A 223 22.34 19.94 30.43
C PRO A 223 21.86 20.58 29.12
N ILE A 224 21.28 21.80 29.18
CA ILE A 224 20.85 22.56 28.00
C ILE A 224 21.43 23.97 28.11
N ALA A 225 22.16 24.39 27.07
CA ALA A 225 22.65 25.75 26.91
C ALA A 225 22.47 26.22 25.46
N MET A 226 21.81 27.35 25.29
CA MET A 226 21.61 28.05 24.02
C MET A 226 22.08 29.50 24.15
N ASN A 227 22.97 29.92 23.26
CA ASN A 227 23.50 31.28 23.21
C ASN A 227 23.19 31.89 21.84
N SER A 228 22.30 32.90 21.83
CA SER A 228 21.84 33.65 20.66
C SER A 228 21.50 32.75 19.47
N CYS A 229 20.70 31.71 19.73
CA CYS A 229 20.33 30.75 18.69
C CYS A 229 19.14 31.20 17.87
N SER A 230 19.26 31.11 16.55
CA SER A 230 18.16 31.32 15.61
C SER A 230 17.90 30.04 14.82
N PHE A 231 16.62 29.71 14.62
CA PHE A 231 16.18 28.45 14.00
C PHE A 231 15.13 28.71 12.92
N SER A 232 15.21 27.93 11.83
CA SER A 232 14.17 27.94 10.79
C SER A 232 13.90 26.54 10.25
N TRP A 233 12.62 26.27 9.97
CA TRP A 233 12.17 25.03 9.31
C TRP A 233 12.49 25.00 7.81
N ASP A 234 12.60 26.17 7.17
CA ASP A 234 12.87 26.30 5.75
C ASP A 234 14.18 27.07 5.52
N ASP A 235 15.10 26.48 4.75
CA ASP A 235 16.37 27.11 4.36
C ASP A 235 16.18 28.42 3.57
N SER A 236 15.01 28.60 2.95
CA SER A 236 14.70 29.73 2.07
C SER A 236 13.87 30.84 2.72
N SER A 237 13.45 30.70 3.97
CA SER A 237 12.65 31.72 4.64
C SER A 237 13.55 32.85 5.16
N SER A 238 13.20 34.10 4.84
CA SER A 238 13.88 35.28 5.41
C SER A 238 13.53 35.54 6.89
N LYS A 239 12.43 34.97 7.39
CA LYS A 239 11.98 35.09 8.78
C LYS A 239 12.30 33.79 9.52
N HIS A 240 13.16 33.86 10.55
CA HIS A 240 13.37 32.71 11.42
C HIS A 240 12.10 32.43 12.24
N THR A 241 11.88 31.15 12.56
CA THR A 241 10.76 30.75 13.43
C THR A 241 11.07 31.02 14.90
N LEU A 242 12.35 30.91 15.27
CA LEU A 242 12.86 31.30 16.57
C LEU A 242 14.04 32.26 16.38
N ASN A 243 14.05 33.36 17.13
CA ASN A 243 15.05 34.42 17.02
C ASN A 243 15.79 34.61 18.35
N ASN A 244 17.13 34.67 18.28
CA ASN A 244 18.00 35.07 19.39
C ASN A 244 17.65 34.41 20.75
N ILE A 245 17.40 33.10 20.72
CA ILE A 245 17.05 32.33 21.91
C ILE A 245 18.27 32.19 22.82
N ASN A 246 18.12 32.65 24.06
CA ASN A 246 19.08 32.47 25.15
C ASN A 246 18.42 31.65 26.24
N LEU A 247 18.94 30.45 26.50
CA LEU A 247 18.37 29.51 27.47
C LEU A 247 19.49 28.73 28.15
N ILE A 248 19.50 28.73 29.47
CA ILE A 248 20.43 27.95 30.28
C ILE A 248 19.60 27.19 31.31
N VAL A 249 19.69 25.87 31.32
CA VAL A 249 18.91 25.00 32.21
C VAL A 249 19.88 24.19 33.06
N LYS A 250 19.69 24.18 34.37
CA LYS A 250 20.49 23.40 35.32
C LYS A 250 20.00 21.95 35.42
N GLY A 251 20.90 21.04 35.81
CA GLY A 251 20.53 19.66 36.12
C GLY A 251 19.49 19.59 37.25
N GLY A 252 18.39 18.86 37.03
CA GLY A 252 17.31 18.70 38.00
C GLY A 252 16.26 19.85 38.03
N GLU A 253 16.46 20.90 37.24
CA GLU A 253 15.56 22.05 37.16
C GLU A 253 14.30 21.74 36.33
N LYS A 254 13.14 22.21 36.80
CA LYS A 254 11.85 22.10 36.13
C LYS A 254 11.42 23.46 35.61
N ILE A 255 11.33 23.59 34.29
CA ILE A 255 10.99 24.83 33.59
C ILE A 255 9.65 24.66 32.89
N ALA A 256 8.73 25.59 33.12
CA ALA A 256 7.49 25.68 32.34
C ALA A 256 7.66 26.65 31.17
N ILE A 257 7.13 26.31 30.00
CA ILE A 257 7.14 27.16 28.80
C ILE A 257 5.70 27.58 28.49
N CYS A 258 5.44 28.88 28.51
CA CYS A 258 4.12 29.46 28.28
C CYS A 258 4.16 30.54 27.19
N GLY A 259 2.97 30.90 26.68
CA GLY A 259 2.81 31.91 25.63
C GLY A 259 1.66 31.59 24.68
N GLU A 260 1.30 32.54 23.83
CA GLU A 260 0.17 32.42 22.91
C GLU A 260 0.31 31.27 21.90
N VAL A 261 -0.81 30.79 21.35
CA VAL A 261 -0.80 29.75 20.32
C VAL A 261 -0.02 30.27 19.10
N GLY A 262 0.98 29.50 18.64
CA GLY A 262 1.85 29.92 17.54
C GLY A 262 3.13 30.67 17.94
N SER A 263 3.38 30.91 19.23
CA SER A 263 4.59 31.59 19.71
C SER A 263 5.92 30.82 19.55
N GLY A 264 5.89 29.59 19.03
CA GLY A 264 7.10 28.78 18.78
C GLY A 264 7.49 27.78 19.88
N LYS A 265 6.64 27.55 20.89
CA LYS A 265 6.91 26.63 22.04
C LYS A 265 7.32 25.21 21.61
N SER A 266 6.52 24.55 20.78
CA SER A 266 6.86 23.21 20.28
C SER A 266 8.08 23.23 19.36
N THR A 267 8.31 24.32 18.62
CA THR A 267 9.53 24.52 17.82
C THR A 267 10.77 24.61 18.70
N LEU A 268 10.68 25.22 19.90
CA LEU A 268 11.79 25.28 20.85
C LEU A 268 12.15 23.88 21.35
N LEU A 269 11.17 23.03 21.67
CA LEU A 269 11.43 21.62 22.02
C LEU A 269 12.08 20.86 20.85
N ALA A 270 11.58 21.06 19.63
CA ALA A 270 12.16 20.46 18.43
C ALA A 270 13.61 20.94 18.17
N ALA A 271 13.93 22.18 18.50
CA ALA A 271 15.28 22.72 18.43
C ALA A 271 16.22 22.07 19.46
N VAL A 272 15.75 21.82 20.69
CA VAL A 272 16.50 21.05 21.71
C VAL A 272 16.76 19.61 21.23
N LEU A 273 15.78 18.97 20.58
CA LEU A 273 15.94 17.61 20.03
C LEU A 273 16.95 17.54 18.87
N GLY A 274 17.17 18.67 18.18
CA GLY A 274 17.98 18.76 16.98
C GLY A 274 17.21 18.49 15.68
N GLU A 275 15.88 18.60 15.70
CA GLU A 275 15.01 18.41 14.53
C GLU A 275 14.89 19.66 13.66
N VAL A 276 15.20 20.84 14.21
CA VAL A 276 15.16 22.12 13.50
C VAL A 276 16.59 22.58 13.15
N PRO A 277 16.88 22.88 11.87
CA PRO A 277 18.16 23.45 11.48
C PRO A 277 18.45 24.77 12.22
N LYS A 278 19.65 24.85 12.79
CA LYS A 278 20.18 26.08 13.39
C LYS A 278 20.81 26.95 12.29
N THR A 279 20.40 28.21 12.21
CA THR A 279 21.03 29.20 11.32
C THR A 279 22.18 29.94 12.01
N GLU A 280 21.99 30.33 13.28
CA GLU A 280 22.95 31.14 14.04
C GLU A 280 23.08 30.69 15.50
N GLY A 281 24.13 31.13 16.19
CA GLY A 281 24.36 30.86 17.62
C GLY A 281 24.99 29.50 17.95
N MET A 282 25.02 29.17 19.24
CA MET A 282 25.56 27.90 19.76
C MET A 282 24.55 27.21 20.67
N ILE A 283 24.19 25.98 20.33
CA ILE A 283 23.37 25.09 21.15
C ILE A 283 24.22 23.92 21.63
N GLN A 284 24.09 23.57 22.91
CA GLN A 284 24.70 22.40 23.51
C GLN A 284 23.64 21.67 24.34
N VAL A 285 23.43 20.40 24.01
CA VAL A 285 22.55 19.50 24.76
C VAL A 285 23.34 18.27 25.18
N CYS A 286 23.27 17.93 26.47
CA CYS A 286 24.05 16.85 27.09
C CYS A 286 23.14 15.96 27.96
N GLY A 287 23.08 14.66 27.63
CA GLY A 287 22.26 13.68 28.37
C GLY A 287 21.32 12.89 27.45
N LYS A 288 20.71 11.83 28.01
CA LYS A 288 19.63 11.09 27.36
C LYS A 288 18.35 11.93 27.44
N MET A 289 17.62 12.05 26.32
CA MET A 289 16.36 12.79 26.26
C MET A 289 15.16 11.86 26.10
N ALA A 290 14.04 12.21 26.74
CA ALA A 290 12.73 11.66 26.47
C ALA A 290 11.80 12.78 25.98
N TYR A 291 11.04 12.50 24.91
CA TYR A 291 10.11 13.46 24.31
C TYR A 291 8.69 12.91 24.32
N VAL A 292 7.76 13.74 24.78
CA VAL A 292 6.31 13.51 24.74
C VAL A 292 5.72 14.59 23.85
N SER A 293 5.21 14.18 22.69
CA SER A 293 4.59 15.06 21.70
C SER A 293 3.15 15.41 22.05
N GLN A 294 2.70 16.58 21.61
CA GLN A 294 1.32 17.04 21.79
C GLN A 294 0.29 16.05 21.22
N ASN A 295 0.56 15.55 20.01
CA ASN A 295 -0.23 14.48 19.40
C ASN A 295 0.38 13.12 19.74
N ALA A 296 -0.33 12.32 20.52
CA ALA A 296 0.17 11.03 20.97
C ALA A 296 0.35 10.03 19.83
N TRP A 297 1.56 9.48 19.69
CA TRP A 297 1.90 8.46 18.70
C TRP A 297 2.06 7.08 19.35
N ILE A 298 1.19 6.16 18.95
CA ILE A 298 1.12 4.77 19.44
C ILE A 298 1.44 3.82 18.29
N GLN A 299 2.37 2.89 18.53
CA GLN A 299 2.77 1.86 17.58
C GLN A 299 1.77 0.71 17.61
N SER A 300 1.59 0.04 16.46
CA SER A 300 0.86 -1.23 16.40
C SER A 300 1.61 -2.30 17.19
N GLY A 301 0.96 -2.88 18.19
CA GLY A 301 1.58 -3.80 19.15
C GLY A 301 0.75 -3.87 20.43
N THR A 302 1.27 -4.51 21.48
CA THR A 302 0.61 -4.50 22.80
C THR A 302 0.82 -3.17 23.54
N VAL A 303 0.01 -2.89 24.56
CA VAL A 303 0.24 -1.72 25.45
C VAL A 303 1.62 -1.85 26.10
N GLN A 304 1.96 -3.05 26.56
CA GLN A 304 3.25 -3.37 27.15
C GLN A 304 4.42 -3.08 26.19
N GLU A 305 4.37 -3.56 24.94
CA GLU A 305 5.40 -3.28 23.93
C GLU A 305 5.56 -1.77 23.67
N ASN A 306 4.44 -1.05 23.67
CA ASN A 306 4.45 0.40 23.50
C ASN A 306 5.13 1.14 24.66
N ILE A 307 4.98 0.67 25.90
CA ILE A 307 5.62 1.25 27.10
C ILE A 307 7.09 0.85 27.15
N LEU A 308 7.41 -0.42 26.93
CA LEU A 308 8.78 -0.95 26.95
C LEU A 308 9.65 -0.36 25.84
N PHE A 309 9.07 -0.15 24.66
CA PHE A 309 9.70 0.49 23.49
C PHE A 309 11.10 -0.08 23.16
N GLY A 310 11.18 -1.42 23.12
CA GLY A 310 12.40 -2.16 22.82
C GLY A 310 13.35 -2.37 24.00
N SER A 311 13.05 -1.82 25.19
CA SER A 311 13.80 -2.09 26.42
C SER A 311 13.34 -3.39 27.10
N PRO A 312 14.23 -4.09 27.83
CA PRO A 312 13.84 -5.26 28.59
C PRO A 312 12.82 -4.90 29.69
N MET A 313 11.95 -5.85 30.04
CA MET A 313 10.96 -5.68 31.09
C MET A 313 11.58 -5.87 32.48
N ASP A 314 11.47 -4.83 33.30
CA ASP A 314 11.76 -4.85 34.74
C ASP A 314 10.42 -4.71 35.47
N GLY A 315 10.03 -5.75 36.22
CA GLY A 315 8.71 -5.83 36.85
C GLY A 315 8.43 -4.70 37.84
N GLU A 316 9.43 -4.29 38.62
CA GLU A 316 9.25 -3.22 39.63
C GLU A 316 9.16 -1.86 38.96
N ARG A 317 10.09 -1.56 38.04
CA ARG A 317 10.07 -0.30 37.28
C ARG A 317 8.79 -0.14 36.47
N TYR A 318 8.36 -1.22 35.81
CA TYR A 318 7.15 -1.23 35.00
C TYR A 318 5.90 -1.00 35.84
N HIS A 319 5.79 -1.67 37.00
CA HIS A 319 4.68 -1.46 37.92
C HIS A 319 4.63 -0.01 38.42
N ASN A 320 5.76 0.55 38.88
CA ASN A 320 5.83 1.94 39.33
C ASN A 320 5.47 2.92 38.21
N THR A 321 5.90 2.65 36.97
CA THR A 321 5.54 3.45 35.80
C THR A 321 4.02 3.47 35.57
N ILE A 322 3.35 2.32 35.65
CA ILE A 322 1.90 2.23 35.47
C ILE A 322 1.16 3.02 36.55
N VAL A 323 1.63 2.95 37.80
CA VAL A 323 1.03 3.67 38.94
C VAL A 323 1.20 5.18 38.77
N TRP A 324 2.43 5.67 38.56
CA TRP A 324 2.71 7.10 38.41
C TRP A 324 2.09 7.74 37.17
N CYS A 325 1.75 6.94 36.15
CA CYS A 325 1.02 7.40 34.97
C CYS A 325 -0.51 7.20 35.08
N SER A 326 -1.03 6.83 36.26
CA SER A 326 -2.46 6.59 36.50
C SER A 326 -3.11 5.61 35.51
N LEU A 327 -2.37 4.62 35.01
CA LEU A 327 -2.81 3.67 33.99
C LEU A 327 -3.51 2.43 34.57
N VAL A 328 -3.43 2.21 35.88
CA VAL A 328 -3.95 0.99 36.54
C VAL A 328 -5.41 0.72 36.16
N LYS A 329 -6.29 1.70 36.35
CA LYS A 329 -7.72 1.58 36.03
C LYS A 329 -7.99 1.38 34.54
N ASP A 330 -7.19 2.03 33.68
CA ASP A 330 -7.31 1.87 32.23
C ASP A 330 -7.00 0.44 31.81
N LEU A 331 -5.92 -0.13 32.34
CA LEU A 331 -5.51 -1.50 32.04
C LEU A 331 -6.52 -2.53 32.55
N GLU A 332 -7.10 -2.34 33.74
CA GLU A 332 -8.15 -3.22 34.27
C GLU A 332 -9.41 -3.26 33.39
N MET A 333 -9.72 -2.17 32.69
CA MET A 333 -10.86 -2.11 31.75
C MET A 333 -10.55 -2.79 30.40
N LEU A 334 -9.29 -3.03 30.07
CA LEU A 334 -8.92 -3.65 28.80
C LEU A 334 -9.11 -5.18 28.87
N PRO A 335 -9.56 -5.83 27.77
CA PRO A 335 -9.86 -7.27 27.76
C PRO A 335 -8.69 -8.15 28.20
N TYR A 336 -7.46 -7.72 27.92
CA TYR A 336 -6.22 -8.45 28.22
C TYR A 336 -5.22 -7.63 29.02
N GLY A 337 -5.68 -6.62 29.76
CA GLY A 337 -4.77 -5.73 30.48
C GLY A 337 -3.76 -5.07 29.53
N ASP A 338 -2.49 -5.11 29.94
CA ASP A 338 -1.37 -4.56 29.17
C ASP A 338 -0.95 -5.39 27.95
N CYS A 339 -1.40 -6.65 27.86
CA CYS A 339 -1.20 -7.52 26.71
C CYS A 339 -2.21 -7.25 25.57
N THR A 340 -3.14 -6.31 25.77
CA THR A 340 -4.13 -5.94 24.76
C THR A 340 -3.46 -5.35 23.52
N GLN A 341 -3.82 -5.87 22.34
CA GLN A 341 -3.32 -5.34 21.07
C GLN A 341 -3.97 -4.01 20.72
N ILE A 342 -3.13 -3.02 20.49
CA ILE A 342 -3.51 -1.68 20.05
C ILE A 342 -3.34 -1.59 18.53
N GLY A 343 -4.40 -1.18 17.84
CA GLY A 343 -4.37 -0.94 16.41
C GLY A 343 -3.55 0.27 15.96
N GLU A 344 -3.37 0.42 14.65
CA GLU A 344 -2.63 1.54 14.06
C GLU A 344 -3.18 2.89 14.57
N ARG A 345 -2.29 3.79 15.03
CA ARG A 345 -2.62 5.08 15.67
C ARG A 345 -3.47 4.98 16.96
N GLY A 346 -3.56 3.79 17.55
CA GLY A 346 -4.29 3.55 18.77
C GLY A 346 -5.80 3.79 18.70
N ILE A 347 -6.46 3.44 17.59
CA ILE A 347 -7.91 3.62 17.42
C ILE A 347 -8.73 3.08 18.61
N ASN A 348 -8.22 2.06 19.30
CA ASN A 348 -8.88 1.41 20.44
C ASN A 348 -8.75 2.19 21.77
N LEU A 349 -7.92 3.23 21.84
CA LEU A 349 -7.67 4.01 23.05
C LEU A 349 -8.32 5.40 22.97
N SER A 350 -8.80 5.91 24.09
CA SER A 350 -9.24 7.30 24.21
C SER A 350 -8.06 8.28 24.10
N GLY A 351 -8.33 9.57 23.84
CA GLY A 351 -7.28 10.59 23.74
C GLY A 351 -6.38 10.65 24.99
N GLY A 352 -6.99 10.71 26.18
CA GLY A 352 -6.26 10.70 27.46
C GLY A 352 -5.49 9.41 27.72
N GLN A 353 -6.04 8.25 27.32
CA GLN A 353 -5.31 6.97 27.42
C GLN A 353 -4.05 6.96 26.54
N LYS A 354 -4.13 7.49 25.31
CA LYS A 354 -2.94 7.60 24.43
C LYS A 354 -1.86 8.50 25.04
N GLN A 355 -2.25 9.63 25.63
CA GLN A 355 -1.30 10.53 26.32
C GLN A 355 -0.64 9.82 27.50
N ARG A 356 -1.41 9.12 28.35
CA ARG A 356 -0.85 8.36 29.48
C ARG A 356 0.09 7.23 29.06
N VAL A 357 -0.21 6.50 27.99
CA VAL A 357 0.69 5.46 27.46
C VAL A 357 2.00 6.08 26.93
N GLN A 358 1.94 7.26 26.29
CA GLN A 358 3.13 7.97 25.83
C GLN A 358 3.99 8.50 27.00
N LEU A 359 3.35 9.01 28.06
CA LEU A 359 4.02 9.39 29.31
C LEU A 359 4.71 8.19 29.94
N ALA A 360 4.01 7.05 30.06
CA ALA A 360 4.57 5.81 30.57
C ALA A 360 5.79 5.34 29.74
N ARG A 361 5.73 5.45 28.41
CA ARG A 361 6.87 5.17 27.52
C ARG A 361 8.07 6.07 27.85
N ALA A 362 7.84 7.37 28.01
CA ALA A 362 8.91 8.32 28.32
C ALA A 362 9.53 8.06 29.70
N LEU A 363 8.70 7.82 30.72
CA LEU A 363 9.17 7.55 32.08
C LEU A 363 9.94 6.23 32.17
N TYR A 364 9.42 5.17 31.53
CA TYR A 364 10.09 3.87 31.52
C TYR A 364 11.48 3.96 30.89
N GLN A 365 11.71 4.83 29.90
CA GLN A 365 13.04 4.99 29.30
C GLN A 365 14.11 5.58 30.24
N ASN A 366 13.72 6.16 31.38
CA ASN A 366 14.61 6.77 32.38
C ASN A 366 15.69 7.67 31.74
N ALA A 367 15.25 8.81 31.20
CA ALA A 367 16.12 9.79 30.57
C ALA A 367 16.64 10.82 31.60
N ASP A 368 17.62 11.64 31.21
CA ASP A 368 18.14 12.74 32.05
C ASP A 368 17.29 14.01 31.87
N ILE A 369 16.80 14.23 30.65
CA ILE A 369 16.03 15.40 30.22
C ILE A 369 14.67 14.94 29.68
N TYR A 370 13.59 15.54 30.18
CA TYR A 370 12.22 15.29 29.74
C TYR A 370 11.66 16.53 29.04
N LEU A 371 11.27 16.37 27.78
CA LEU A 371 10.63 17.40 26.97
C LEU A 371 9.15 17.03 26.82
N LEU A 372 8.26 17.78 27.44
CA LEU A 372 6.82 17.48 27.53
C LEU A 372 6.02 18.56 26.81
N ASP A 373 5.44 18.22 25.66
CA ASP A 373 4.69 19.15 24.81
C ASP A 373 3.18 19.02 25.07
N ASP A 374 2.65 19.82 26.00
CA ASP A 374 1.23 19.85 26.39
C ASP A 374 0.60 18.46 26.71
N PRO A 375 1.21 17.69 27.64
CA PRO A 375 0.89 16.27 27.86
C PRO A 375 -0.47 16.01 28.54
N PHE A 376 -1.15 17.04 29.04
CA PHE A 376 -2.38 16.90 29.85
C PHE A 376 -3.64 17.40 29.14
N SER A 377 -3.52 17.89 27.90
CA SER A 377 -4.60 18.53 27.16
C SER A 377 -5.82 17.63 26.87
N ALA A 378 -5.64 16.31 26.77
CA ALA A 378 -6.72 15.36 26.49
C ALA A 378 -7.19 14.58 27.74
N VAL A 379 -6.77 15.01 28.92
CA VAL A 379 -7.04 14.38 30.21
C VAL A 379 -7.97 15.27 31.03
N ASP A 380 -8.88 14.67 31.80
CA ASP A 380 -9.75 15.41 32.73
C ASP A 380 -8.93 16.10 33.84
N ALA A 381 -9.46 17.20 34.40
CA ALA A 381 -8.73 18.04 35.35
C ALA A 381 -8.24 17.28 36.61
N HIS A 382 -9.04 16.34 37.12
CA HIS A 382 -8.65 15.54 38.29
C HIS A 382 -7.46 14.63 37.96
N THR A 383 -7.54 13.89 36.85
CA THR A 383 -6.44 13.02 36.42
C THR A 383 -5.21 13.83 35.99
N ALA A 384 -5.38 15.00 35.37
CA ALA A 384 -4.26 15.91 35.06
C ALA A 384 -3.53 16.36 36.33
N THR A 385 -4.27 16.67 37.41
CA THR A 385 -3.69 17.07 38.69
C THR A 385 -2.95 15.92 39.38
N SER A 386 -3.52 14.70 39.38
CA SER A 386 -2.85 13.49 39.89
C SER A 386 -1.58 13.18 39.09
N LEU A 387 -1.65 13.21 37.75
CA LEU A 387 -0.48 13.05 36.89
C LEU A 387 0.58 14.11 37.16
N PHE A 388 0.22 15.38 37.30
CA PHE A 388 1.18 16.43 37.60
C PHE A 388 1.95 16.15 38.91
N ASN A 389 1.24 15.81 39.98
CA ASN A 389 1.84 15.54 41.28
C ASN A 389 2.65 14.24 41.32
N GLU A 390 2.11 13.15 40.79
CA GLU A 390 2.75 11.83 40.85
C GLU A 390 3.85 11.67 39.79
N TYR A 391 3.62 12.17 38.57
CA TYR A 391 4.57 12.04 37.46
C TYR A 391 5.63 13.16 37.48
N VAL A 392 5.21 14.43 37.40
CA VAL A 392 6.15 15.55 37.22
C VAL A 392 6.88 15.88 38.51
N MET A 393 6.16 15.93 39.63
CA MET A 393 6.76 16.32 40.91
C MET A 393 7.43 15.17 41.65
N THR A 394 6.87 13.95 41.58
CA THR A 394 7.41 12.80 42.32
C THR A 394 8.31 11.93 41.45
N ALA A 395 7.82 11.35 40.36
CA ALA A 395 8.61 10.42 39.55
C ALA A 395 9.78 11.08 38.80
N LEU A 396 9.65 12.36 38.44
CA LEU A 396 10.69 13.17 37.79
C LEU A 396 11.38 14.16 38.73
N SER A 397 11.36 13.89 40.05
CA SER A 397 11.87 14.84 41.05
C SER A 397 13.32 15.24 40.84
N ASP A 398 14.18 14.29 40.42
CA ASP A 398 15.62 14.45 40.20
C ASP A 398 16.00 14.76 38.75
N LYS A 399 15.02 14.88 37.84
CA LYS A 399 15.24 15.04 36.40
C LYS A 399 15.06 16.48 35.94
N THR A 400 15.74 16.84 34.84
CA THR A 400 15.49 18.12 34.17
C THR A 400 14.23 18.01 33.33
N VAL A 401 13.27 18.92 33.52
CA VAL A 401 11.97 18.88 32.83
C VAL A 401 11.69 20.20 32.15
N LEU A 402 11.42 20.17 30.84
CA LEU A 402 10.87 21.30 30.09
C LEU A 402 9.43 20.94 29.72
N LEU A 403 8.47 21.63 30.32
CA LEU A 403 7.05 21.36 30.13
C LEU A 403 6.35 22.55 29.46
N VAL A 404 5.85 22.33 28.25
CA VAL A 404 4.93 23.26 27.59
C VAL A 404 3.53 23.00 28.12
N THR A 405 2.86 24.03 28.62
CA THR A 405 1.47 23.92 29.10
C THR A 405 0.68 25.18 28.76
N HIS A 406 -0.59 24.97 28.43
CA HIS A 406 -1.60 26.04 28.35
C HIS A 406 -2.40 26.19 29.65
N GLN A 407 -2.28 25.24 30.58
CA GLN A 407 -2.93 25.27 31.89
C GLN A 407 -2.07 26.08 32.86
N VAL A 408 -2.58 27.24 33.27
CA VAL A 408 -1.86 28.22 34.09
C VAL A 408 -1.76 27.75 35.55
N ASP A 409 -2.65 26.85 35.98
CA ASP A 409 -2.77 26.38 37.36
C ASP A 409 -1.52 25.63 37.86
N PHE A 410 -0.77 24.99 36.95
CA PHE A 410 0.44 24.24 37.31
C PHE A 410 1.71 25.10 37.39
N LEU A 411 1.69 26.32 36.86
CA LEU A 411 2.86 27.18 36.76
C LEU A 411 3.54 27.55 38.09
N PRO A 412 2.82 27.76 39.22
CA PRO A 412 3.45 28.22 40.48
C PRO A 412 4.46 27.24 41.08
N VAL A 413 4.45 25.97 40.69
CA VAL A 413 5.27 24.91 41.27
C VAL A 413 6.61 24.73 40.54
N PHE A 414 6.79 25.37 39.38
CA PHE A 414 8.02 25.30 38.59
C PHE A 414 9.12 26.23 39.13
N ASP A 415 10.37 25.83 38.93
CA ASP A 415 11.55 26.60 39.37
C ASP A 415 11.68 27.92 38.60
N SER A 416 11.36 27.87 37.30
CA SER A 416 11.36 29.03 36.40
C SER A 416 10.31 28.85 35.31
N ILE A 417 9.80 29.98 34.81
CA ILE A 417 8.84 30.02 33.70
C ILE A 417 9.45 30.82 32.56
N LEU A 418 9.42 30.24 31.37
CA LEU A 418 9.86 30.82 30.12
C LEU A 418 8.66 31.34 29.34
N LEU A 419 8.49 32.66 29.28
CA LEU A 419 7.43 33.30 28.51
C LEU A 419 7.92 33.57 27.07
N MET A 420 7.22 32.99 26.10
CA MET A 420 7.52 33.13 24.67
C MET A 420 6.43 33.91 23.93
N SER A 421 6.84 34.86 23.09
CA SER A 421 5.97 35.54 22.12
C SER A 421 6.69 35.72 20.79
N GLU A 422 5.96 35.58 19.69
CA GLU A 422 6.46 35.75 18.32
C GLU A 422 7.80 35.04 17.97
N GLY A 423 8.11 33.93 18.62
CA GLY A 423 9.35 33.19 18.39
C GLY A 423 10.56 33.68 19.18
N GLU A 424 10.36 34.58 20.15
CA GLU A 424 11.40 35.10 21.04
C GLU A 424 11.08 34.76 22.50
N VAL A 425 12.13 34.68 23.33
CA VAL A 425 11.99 34.58 24.78
C VAL A 425 11.90 36.01 25.32
N ILE A 426 10.72 36.39 25.81
CA ILE A 426 10.51 37.71 26.40
C ILE A 426 11.19 37.75 27.78
N ARG A 427 10.90 36.76 28.62
CA ARG A 427 11.40 36.72 30.00
C ARG A 427 11.46 35.29 30.52
N SER A 428 12.46 35.04 31.37
CA SER A 428 12.64 33.80 32.13
C SER A 428 12.81 34.15 33.60
N ALA A 429 11.84 33.82 34.45
CA ALA A 429 11.90 34.09 35.88
C ALA A 429 10.91 33.20 36.66
N PRO A 430 11.06 33.09 38.00
CA PRO A 430 10.08 32.45 38.86
C PRO A 430 8.68 33.07 38.75
N TYR A 431 7.65 32.30 39.12
CA TYR A 431 6.24 32.71 38.98
C TYR A 431 5.92 34.05 39.65
N GLN A 432 6.42 34.28 40.87
CA GLN A 432 6.12 35.49 41.63
C GLN A 432 6.72 36.75 40.97
N ASP A 433 7.93 36.62 40.40
CA ASP A 433 8.63 37.73 39.75
C ASP A 433 7.96 38.10 38.42
N LEU A 434 7.53 37.10 37.63
CA LEU A 434 6.77 37.35 36.41
C LEU A 434 5.41 38.00 36.69
N LEU A 435 4.72 37.52 37.74
CA LEU A 435 3.42 38.06 38.13
C LEU A 435 3.54 39.48 38.71
N ALA A 436 4.70 39.92 39.20
CA ALA A 436 4.93 41.29 39.63
C ALA A 436 5.26 42.21 38.44
N ASP A 437 6.19 41.76 37.58
CA ASP A 437 6.91 42.64 36.65
C ASP A 437 6.46 42.57 35.18
N CYS A 438 5.64 41.59 34.80
CA CYS A 438 5.26 41.37 33.39
C CYS A 438 3.75 41.49 33.19
N GLU A 439 3.30 42.51 32.46
CA GLU A 439 1.87 42.70 32.12
C GLU A 439 1.34 41.58 31.22
N GLU A 440 2.10 41.17 30.20
CA GLU A 440 1.71 40.09 29.28
C GLU A 440 1.47 38.75 30.00
N PHE A 441 2.26 38.45 31.04
CA PHE A 441 2.04 37.28 31.88
C PHE A 441 0.78 37.43 32.77
N LYS A 442 0.54 38.62 33.34
CA LYS A 442 -0.68 38.90 34.10
C LYS A 442 -1.92 38.74 33.23
N ASP A 443 -1.88 39.23 31.99
CA ASP A 443 -2.98 39.12 31.04
C ASP A 443 -3.27 37.66 30.69
N LEU A 444 -2.23 36.85 30.48
CA LEU A 444 -2.37 35.40 30.25
C LEU A 444 -3.01 34.69 31.45
N VAL A 445 -2.60 35.02 32.68
CA VAL A 445 -3.16 34.44 33.92
C VAL A 445 -4.60 34.89 34.13
N ASN A 446 -4.92 36.16 33.91
CA ASN A 446 -6.25 36.73 34.10
C ASN A 446 -7.24 36.19 33.05
N ALA A 447 -6.83 36.12 31.78
CA ALA A 447 -7.65 35.53 30.72
C ALA A 447 -8.05 34.08 31.04
N HIS A 448 -7.15 33.30 31.67
CA HIS A 448 -7.46 31.95 32.11
C HIS A 448 -8.46 31.91 33.27
N LYS A 449 -8.28 32.79 34.27
CA LYS A 449 -9.21 32.91 35.41
C LYS A 449 -10.62 33.33 34.97
N ASP A 450 -10.74 34.23 34.00
CA ASP A 450 -12.03 34.66 33.46
C ASP A 450 -12.75 33.54 32.70
N THR A 451 -11.99 32.65 32.05
CA THR A 451 -12.55 31.50 31.33
C THR A 451 -13.11 30.44 32.29
N ILE A 452 -12.48 30.26 33.45
CA ILE A 452 -12.90 29.32 34.50
C ILE A 452 -14.03 29.92 35.36
N GLY A 453 -13.96 31.21 35.67
CA GLY A 453 -14.91 31.93 36.55
C GLY A 453 -16.36 32.01 36.03
N VAL A 454 -16.60 31.72 34.74
CA VAL A 454 -17.96 31.66 34.16
C VAL A 454 -18.63 30.28 34.38
N SER A 455 -17.87 29.25 34.79
CA SER A 455 -18.40 27.89 34.95
C SER A 455 -18.85 27.50 36.38
N ASP A 456 -18.47 28.26 37.41
CA ASP A 456 -18.74 27.92 38.83
C ASP A 456 -19.93 28.67 39.47
N LEU A 457 -20.72 29.43 38.70
CA LEU A 457 -21.93 30.11 39.18
C LEU A 457 -23.19 29.24 39.05
N ASN A 458 -23.13 27.99 39.50
CA ASN A 458 -24.34 27.23 39.86
C ASN A 458 -23.98 25.93 40.60
N ASN A 459 -23.96 25.97 41.93
CA ASN A 459 -24.31 24.82 42.78
C ASN A 459 -24.49 25.25 44.24
N ASN A 460 -25.73 25.61 44.60
CA ASN A 460 -26.23 25.68 45.97
C ASN A 460 -27.01 24.39 46.28
N ILE A 461 -26.39 23.36 46.88
CA ILE A 461 -27.09 22.25 47.56
C ILE A 461 -26.23 21.74 48.75
N PRO A 462 -26.82 21.33 49.89
CA PRO A 462 -26.22 21.45 51.21
C PRO A 462 -25.45 20.21 51.71
N THR A 463 -24.71 20.45 52.79
CA THR A 463 -23.90 19.52 53.59
C THR A 463 -24.65 18.28 54.12
N PRO A 464 -24.05 17.08 54.04
CA PRO A 464 -24.39 15.96 54.91
C PRO A 464 -23.35 15.78 56.03
N ARG A 465 -23.86 15.38 57.21
CA ARG A 465 -23.12 15.05 58.44
C ARG A 465 -22.32 13.75 58.30
N PRO A 466 -21.29 13.52 59.13
CA PRO A 466 -20.51 12.28 59.08
C PRO A 466 -21.22 11.15 59.84
N GLU A 467 -21.45 10.02 59.18
CA GLU A 467 -21.70 8.73 59.83
C GLU A 467 -20.40 7.91 59.81
N GLU A 468 -19.98 7.50 61.01
CA GLU A 468 -18.90 6.55 61.23
C GLU A 468 -19.30 5.16 60.72
N VAL A 469 -18.50 4.59 59.81
CA VAL A 469 -18.52 3.15 59.53
C VAL A 469 -17.09 2.63 59.64
N SER A 470 -16.92 1.78 60.65
CA SER A 470 -15.69 1.09 61.00
C SER A 470 -15.37 -0.03 60.00
N ILE A 471 -14.22 0.07 59.33
CA ILE A 471 -13.66 -1.03 58.54
C ILE A 471 -12.60 -1.73 59.38
N LYS A 472 -12.91 -2.98 59.78
CA LYS A 472 -11.96 -3.90 60.38
C LYS A 472 -10.94 -4.35 59.34
N GLU A 473 -9.67 -4.10 59.63
CA GLU A 473 -8.54 -4.74 58.99
C GLU A 473 -8.60 -6.26 59.20
N LYS A 474 -8.42 -7.02 58.11
CA LYS A 474 -7.86 -8.36 58.15
C LYS A 474 -6.72 -8.43 57.16
N HIS A 475 -5.51 -8.39 57.71
CA HIS A 475 -4.34 -9.01 57.13
C HIS A 475 -4.65 -10.48 56.86
N ASP A 476 -4.54 -10.92 55.61
CA ASP A 476 -4.13 -12.29 55.33
C ASP A 476 -3.21 -12.31 54.11
N ILE A 477 -2.00 -12.77 54.40
CA ILE A 477 -0.88 -12.96 53.49
C ILE A 477 -1.20 -14.19 52.65
N HIS A 478 -1.40 -14.02 51.34
CA HIS A 478 -1.23 -15.11 50.38
C HIS A 478 -0.36 -14.68 49.21
N ARG A 479 0.93 -14.93 49.40
CA ARG A 479 1.96 -15.10 48.39
C ARG A 479 1.54 -16.24 47.45
N SER A 480 1.13 -15.95 46.22
CA SER A 480 0.99 -16.98 45.18
C SER A 480 1.57 -16.51 43.85
N ARG A 481 2.74 -17.08 43.57
CA ARG A 481 3.36 -17.38 42.26
C ARG A 481 2.78 -16.66 41.04
N TYR A 482 3.58 -15.74 40.51
CA TYR A 482 3.80 -15.67 39.08
C TYR A 482 4.19 -17.07 38.57
N THR A 483 3.45 -17.57 37.57
CA THR A 483 3.90 -18.13 36.29
C THR A 483 2.89 -19.18 35.84
N GLU A 484 1.85 -18.76 35.13
CA GLU A 484 1.19 -19.65 34.19
C GLU A 484 0.77 -18.84 32.98
N SER A 485 1.50 -19.02 31.89
CA SER A 485 1.23 -18.45 30.58
C SER A 485 -0.13 -18.94 30.11
N VAL A 486 -1.17 -18.12 30.30
CA VAL A 486 -2.45 -18.32 29.65
C VAL A 486 -2.20 -18.29 28.14
N ARG A 487 -2.34 -19.44 27.48
CA ARG A 487 -2.26 -19.56 26.03
C ARG A 487 -3.35 -18.65 25.43
N LEU A 488 -2.93 -17.66 24.67
CA LEU A 488 -3.79 -16.75 23.91
C LEU A 488 -4.78 -17.55 23.04
N SER A 489 -6.08 -17.35 23.25
CA SER A 489 -7.09 -17.70 22.26
C SER A 489 -7.08 -16.66 21.13
N PRO A 490 -7.05 -17.06 19.85
CA PRO A 490 -7.07 -16.13 18.72
C PRO A 490 -8.37 -15.31 18.56
N ALA A 491 -9.42 -15.67 19.31
CA ALA A 491 -10.79 -15.23 19.05
C ALA A 491 -11.11 -13.79 19.48
N ASP A 492 -10.30 -13.21 20.36
CA ASP A 492 -10.62 -11.96 21.04
C ASP A 492 -9.58 -10.84 20.79
N GLN A 493 -8.67 -11.06 19.83
CA GLN A 493 -7.80 -10.00 19.33
C GLN A 493 -8.68 -8.96 18.61
N LEU A 494 -8.64 -7.70 19.07
CA LEU A 494 -9.37 -6.58 18.46
C LEU A 494 -9.10 -6.44 16.97
N ILE A 495 -7.89 -6.79 16.50
CA ILE A 495 -7.55 -6.88 15.08
C ILE A 495 -7.46 -8.36 14.68
N LYS A 496 -8.36 -8.77 13.78
CA LYS A 496 -8.31 -10.13 13.24
C LYS A 496 -7.16 -10.25 12.24
N LYS A 497 -6.19 -11.12 12.54
CA LYS A 497 -5.16 -11.54 11.57
C LYS A 497 -5.85 -12.17 10.36
N GLU A 498 -5.30 -11.90 9.17
CA GLU A 498 -5.88 -12.40 7.93
C GLU A 498 -5.76 -13.92 7.89
N GLU A 499 -6.89 -14.62 7.99
CA GLU A 499 -6.97 -16.05 7.74
C GLU A 499 -6.87 -16.25 6.22
N ARG A 500 -5.72 -16.76 5.76
CA ARG A 500 -5.61 -17.29 4.39
C ARG A 500 -6.21 -18.69 4.41
N GLU A 501 -7.13 -18.98 3.48
CA GLU A 501 -7.53 -20.36 3.25
C GLU A 501 -6.26 -21.17 2.94
N THR A 502 -5.92 -22.11 3.82
CA THR A 502 -4.76 -22.99 3.65
C THR A 502 -5.25 -24.26 2.94
N GLY A 503 -4.87 -24.42 1.68
CA GLY A 503 -5.26 -25.54 0.85
C GLY A 503 -5.64 -25.13 -0.58
N ASP A 504 -6.00 -26.12 -1.41
CA ASP A 504 -6.49 -25.88 -2.76
C ASP A 504 -7.95 -25.39 -2.72
N ALA A 505 -8.18 -24.14 -3.12
CA ALA A 505 -9.52 -23.56 -3.25
C ALA A 505 -10.34 -24.23 -4.38
N GLY A 506 -9.70 -25.07 -5.21
CA GLY A 506 -10.32 -25.86 -6.25
C GLY A 506 -11.09 -25.01 -7.27
N VAL A 507 -12.23 -25.53 -7.73
CA VAL A 507 -13.05 -24.91 -8.79
C VAL A 507 -13.98 -23.80 -8.25
N LYS A 508 -14.08 -23.64 -6.93
CA LYS A 508 -15.09 -22.77 -6.28
C LYS A 508 -14.94 -21.28 -6.65
N PRO A 509 -13.73 -20.67 -6.66
CA PRO A 509 -13.58 -19.26 -7.05
C PRO A 509 -13.97 -19.01 -8.52
N TYR A 510 -13.63 -19.94 -9.42
CA TYR A 510 -13.99 -19.86 -10.83
C TYR A 510 -15.50 -19.96 -11.03
N MET A 511 -16.17 -20.87 -10.31
CA MET A 511 -17.62 -21.01 -10.37
C MET A 511 -18.32 -19.77 -9.81
N LEU A 512 -17.79 -19.16 -8.75
CA LEU A 512 -18.30 -17.90 -8.21
C LEU A 512 -18.22 -16.78 -9.25
N TYR A 513 -17.09 -16.68 -9.96
CA TYR A 513 -16.90 -15.69 -11.03
C TYR A 513 -17.89 -15.91 -12.19
N LEU A 514 -18.06 -17.16 -12.65
CA LEU A 514 -18.94 -17.51 -13.77
C LEU A 514 -20.44 -17.40 -13.45
N ARG A 515 -20.83 -17.56 -12.18
CA ARG A 515 -22.23 -17.43 -11.75
C ARG A 515 -22.73 -15.98 -11.73
N GLN A 516 -21.83 -15.00 -11.82
CA GLN A 516 -22.19 -13.58 -11.84
C GLN A 516 -22.84 -13.21 -13.18
N ASN A 517 -24.01 -12.56 -13.10
CA ASN A 517 -24.72 -11.88 -14.20
C ASN A 517 -24.62 -12.55 -15.60
N LYS A 518 -25.32 -13.69 -15.79
CA LYS A 518 -25.32 -14.47 -17.05
C LYS A 518 -23.92 -14.89 -17.55
N GLY A 519 -22.89 -14.85 -16.70
CA GLY A 519 -21.50 -15.18 -17.04
C GLY A 519 -21.34 -16.57 -17.65
N LEU A 520 -22.09 -17.57 -17.15
CA LEU A 520 -22.11 -18.92 -17.70
C LEU A 520 -22.51 -18.98 -19.19
N LEU A 521 -23.44 -18.13 -19.63
CA LEU A 521 -23.86 -18.07 -21.03
C LEU A 521 -22.75 -17.53 -21.92
N TYR A 522 -22.15 -16.40 -21.55
CA TYR A 522 -21.01 -15.83 -22.29
C TYR A 522 -19.81 -16.77 -22.28
N PHE A 523 -19.58 -17.47 -21.18
CA PHE A 523 -18.55 -18.49 -21.08
C PHE A 523 -18.78 -19.64 -22.06
N SER A 524 -20.00 -20.19 -22.11
CA SER A 524 -20.34 -21.26 -23.06
C SER A 524 -20.15 -20.82 -24.51
N LEU A 525 -20.55 -19.58 -24.85
CA LEU A 525 -20.35 -19.00 -26.18
C LEU A 525 -18.86 -18.82 -26.50
N CYS A 526 -18.05 -18.41 -25.52
CA CYS A 526 -16.61 -18.29 -25.66
C CYS A 526 -15.96 -19.65 -25.95
N MET A 527 -16.37 -20.70 -25.22
CA MET A 527 -15.84 -22.06 -25.41
C MET A 527 -16.20 -22.61 -26.79
N ILE A 528 -17.43 -22.41 -27.26
CA ILE A 528 -17.86 -22.81 -28.61
C ILE A 528 -17.06 -22.08 -29.68
N SER A 529 -16.85 -20.77 -29.53
CA SER A 529 -16.04 -20.00 -30.48
C SER A 529 -14.57 -20.44 -30.46
N TYR A 530 -14.06 -20.87 -29.31
CA TYR A 530 -12.69 -21.38 -29.18
C TYR A 530 -12.52 -22.74 -29.85
N THR A 531 -13.44 -23.69 -29.60
CA THR A 531 -13.38 -25.01 -30.21
C THR A 531 -13.48 -24.93 -31.73
N MET A 532 -14.35 -24.06 -32.26
CA MET A 532 -14.45 -23.81 -33.70
C MET A 532 -13.17 -23.21 -34.29
N PHE A 533 -12.52 -22.29 -33.57
CA PHE A 533 -11.24 -21.73 -33.98
C PHE A 533 -10.14 -22.80 -34.06
N VAL A 534 -9.99 -23.63 -33.01
CA VAL A 534 -8.99 -24.71 -32.97
C VAL A 534 -9.27 -25.76 -34.03
N ALA A 535 -10.53 -26.17 -34.20
CA ALA A 535 -10.93 -27.12 -35.23
C ALA A 535 -10.60 -26.60 -36.63
N GLY A 536 -10.84 -25.31 -36.90
CA GLY A 536 -10.48 -24.72 -38.18
C GLY A 536 -8.98 -24.59 -38.41
N GLN A 537 -8.18 -24.32 -37.37
CA GLN A 537 -6.71 -24.34 -37.45
C GLN A 537 -6.17 -25.74 -37.78
N ILE A 538 -6.70 -26.77 -37.14
CA ILE A 538 -6.35 -28.17 -37.42
C ILE A 538 -6.75 -28.55 -38.84
N LEU A 539 -7.96 -28.15 -39.28
CA LEU A 539 -8.43 -28.41 -40.63
C LEU A 539 -7.55 -27.71 -41.67
N GLN A 540 -7.14 -26.47 -41.41
CA GLN A 540 -6.25 -25.69 -42.26
C GLN A 540 -4.88 -26.38 -42.42
N ASN A 541 -4.26 -26.78 -41.30
CA ASN A 541 -2.97 -27.46 -41.30
C ASN A 541 -3.03 -28.86 -41.92
N SER A 542 -4.09 -29.62 -41.63
CA SER A 542 -4.29 -30.98 -42.18
C SER A 542 -4.57 -30.95 -43.69
N TRP A 543 -5.36 -29.99 -44.17
CA TRP A 543 -5.61 -29.80 -45.60
C TRP A 543 -4.31 -29.51 -46.38
N MET A 544 -3.46 -28.64 -45.82
CA MET A 544 -2.16 -28.34 -46.38
C MET A 544 -1.25 -29.59 -46.35
N ALA A 545 -1.15 -30.28 -45.21
CA ALA A 545 -0.33 -31.50 -45.08
C ALA A 545 -0.68 -32.57 -46.12
N ALA A 546 -1.98 -32.83 -46.31
CA ALA A 546 -2.43 -33.91 -47.19
C ALA A 546 -2.23 -33.61 -48.67
N ASN A 547 -2.32 -32.34 -49.10
CA ASN A 547 -2.43 -31.99 -50.52
C ASN A 547 -1.20 -31.28 -51.11
N VAL A 548 -0.22 -30.87 -50.30
CA VAL A 548 1.01 -30.20 -50.79
C VAL A 548 1.79 -31.08 -51.77
N GLN A 549 1.84 -32.39 -51.55
CA GLN A 549 2.57 -33.34 -52.39
C GLN A 549 1.67 -34.14 -53.36
N ASN A 550 0.37 -33.86 -53.40
CA ASN A 550 -0.58 -34.60 -54.24
C ASN A 550 -0.55 -34.08 -55.70
N PRO A 551 -0.19 -34.91 -56.69
CA PRO A 551 -0.11 -34.48 -58.09
C PRO A 551 -1.49 -34.19 -58.72
N HIS A 552 -2.58 -34.64 -58.10
CA HIS A 552 -3.96 -34.46 -58.59
C HIS A 552 -4.59 -33.10 -58.25
N VAL A 553 -3.97 -32.31 -57.37
CA VAL A 553 -4.51 -31.02 -56.92
C VAL A 553 -3.65 -29.89 -57.49
N SER A 554 -4.27 -28.93 -58.19
CA SER A 554 -3.54 -27.76 -58.66
C SER A 554 -3.10 -26.87 -57.49
N THR A 555 -1.90 -26.31 -57.57
CA THR A 555 -1.33 -25.41 -56.56
C THR A 555 -2.25 -24.21 -56.26
N LEU A 556 -2.98 -23.72 -57.26
CA LEU A 556 -3.99 -22.67 -57.10
C LEU A 556 -5.20 -23.12 -56.24
N LYS A 557 -5.67 -24.37 -56.42
CA LYS A 557 -6.77 -24.93 -55.62
C LYS A 557 -6.34 -25.22 -54.18
N LEU A 558 -5.09 -25.63 -53.97
CA LEU A 558 -4.49 -25.83 -52.65
C LEU A 558 -4.50 -24.53 -51.84
N ILE A 559 -3.96 -23.44 -52.41
CA ILE A 559 -3.82 -22.14 -51.75
C ILE A 559 -5.19 -21.48 -51.54
N SER A 560 -6.12 -21.57 -52.50
CA SER A 560 -7.44 -20.93 -52.37
C SER A 560 -8.27 -21.54 -51.24
N VAL A 561 -8.28 -22.87 -51.10
CA VAL A 561 -8.97 -23.56 -50.00
C VAL A 561 -8.31 -23.22 -48.65
N TYR A 562 -6.98 -23.15 -48.59
CA TYR A 562 -6.26 -22.74 -47.38
C TYR A 562 -6.66 -21.31 -46.92
N ILE A 563 -6.75 -20.36 -47.86
CA ILE A 563 -7.15 -18.98 -47.56
C ILE A 563 -8.61 -18.92 -47.07
N ILE A 564 -9.53 -19.66 -47.70
CA ILE A 564 -10.95 -19.68 -47.30
C ILE A 564 -11.09 -20.18 -45.86
N ILE A 565 -10.44 -21.30 -45.51
CA ILE A 565 -10.46 -21.83 -44.13
C ILE A 565 -9.83 -20.80 -43.16
N GLY A 566 -8.73 -20.15 -43.55
CA GLY A 566 -8.09 -19.08 -42.77
C GLY A 566 -9.02 -17.90 -42.49
N VAL A 567 -9.77 -17.42 -43.48
CA VAL A 567 -10.74 -16.33 -43.30
C VAL A 567 -11.91 -16.75 -42.40
N CYS A 568 -12.40 -17.99 -42.55
CA CYS A 568 -13.43 -18.52 -41.65
C CYS A 568 -12.94 -18.60 -40.19
N THR A 569 -11.70 -19.01 -39.94
CA THR A 569 -11.15 -19.05 -38.57
C THR A 569 -10.96 -17.66 -37.97
N MET A 570 -10.63 -16.65 -38.78
CA MET A 570 -10.58 -15.25 -38.31
C MET A 570 -11.92 -14.75 -37.76
N PHE A 571 -13.04 -15.16 -38.35
CA PHE A 571 -14.36 -14.80 -37.83
C PHE A 571 -14.60 -15.36 -36.41
N PHE A 572 -14.25 -16.62 -36.18
CA PHE A 572 -14.34 -17.23 -34.85
C PHE A 572 -13.35 -16.62 -33.85
N LEU A 573 -12.16 -16.20 -34.31
CA LEU A 573 -11.21 -15.45 -33.49
C LEU A 573 -11.78 -14.11 -33.03
N LEU A 574 -12.42 -13.36 -33.92
CA LEU A 574 -13.05 -12.08 -33.59
C LEU A 574 -14.21 -12.25 -32.60
N SER A 575 -15.07 -13.24 -32.83
CA SER A 575 -16.21 -13.55 -31.95
C SER A 575 -15.74 -13.89 -30.54
N ARG A 576 -14.74 -14.78 -30.42
CA ARG A 576 -14.09 -15.12 -29.12
C ARG A 576 -13.59 -13.87 -28.40
N SER A 577 -12.83 -13.02 -29.08
CA SER A 577 -12.24 -11.81 -28.49
C SER A 577 -13.30 -10.83 -27.95
N PHE A 578 -14.45 -10.70 -28.61
CA PHE A 578 -15.55 -9.85 -28.13
C PHE A 578 -16.27 -10.46 -26.92
N VAL A 579 -16.55 -11.77 -26.96
CA VAL A 579 -17.27 -12.46 -25.89
C VAL A 579 -16.49 -12.44 -24.56
N VAL A 580 -15.16 -12.58 -24.61
CA VAL A 580 -14.29 -12.46 -23.42
C VAL A 580 -14.41 -11.08 -22.77
N VAL A 581 -14.45 -10.01 -23.56
CA VAL A 581 -14.60 -8.63 -23.06
C VAL A 581 -15.96 -8.44 -22.40
N VAL A 582 -17.03 -8.95 -23.01
CA VAL A 582 -18.38 -8.86 -22.46
C VAL A 582 -18.47 -9.63 -21.13
N LEU A 583 -17.92 -10.85 -21.07
CA LEU A 583 -17.84 -11.65 -19.84
C LEU A 583 -17.12 -10.88 -18.73
N GLY A 584 -15.92 -10.35 -19.00
CA GLY A 584 -15.11 -9.66 -18.01
C GLY A 584 -15.76 -8.41 -17.44
N ILE A 585 -16.32 -7.56 -18.31
CA ILE A 585 -16.93 -6.29 -17.91
C ILE A 585 -18.21 -6.50 -17.09
N GLN A 586 -19.05 -7.47 -17.48
CA GLN A 586 -20.32 -7.73 -16.79
C GLN A 586 -20.11 -8.35 -15.41
N THR A 587 -19.18 -9.31 -15.30
CA THR A 587 -18.84 -9.97 -14.03
C THR A 587 -18.21 -8.98 -13.05
N SER A 588 -17.23 -8.19 -13.51
CA SER A 588 -16.60 -7.09 -12.76
C SER A 588 -17.63 -6.12 -12.16
N ARG A 589 -18.59 -5.64 -12.98
CA ARG A 589 -19.63 -4.73 -12.52
C ARG A 589 -20.51 -5.34 -11.43
N SER A 590 -20.89 -6.61 -11.58
CA SER A 590 -21.70 -7.33 -10.59
C SER A 590 -20.97 -7.48 -9.26
N LEU A 591 -19.71 -7.92 -9.31
CA LEU A 591 -18.86 -8.10 -8.12
C LEU A 591 -18.65 -6.78 -7.37
N PHE A 592 -18.38 -5.69 -8.09
CA PHE A 592 -18.21 -4.38 -7.46
C PHE A 592 -19.48 -3.91 -6.74
N ILE A 593 -20.66 -4.05 -7.35
CA ILE A 593 -21.93 -3.64 -6.72
C ILE A 593 -22.22 -4.49 -5.48
N GLN A 594 -21.97 -5.79 -5.53
CA GLN A 594 -22.12 -6.67 -4.37
C GLN A 594 -21.16 -6.29 -3.24
N LEU A 595 -19.88 -6.06 -3.56
CA LEU A 595 -18.87 -5.60 -2.60
C LEU A 595 -19.28 -4.29 -1.95
N LEU A 596 -19.67 -3.29 -2.75
CA LEU A 596 -20.09 -1.97 -2.27
C LEU A 596 -21.32 -2.07 -1.36
N ASN A 597 -22.32 -2.88 -1.75
CA ASN A 597 -23.52 -3.12 -0.94
C ASN A 597 -23.18 -3.75 0.41
N SER A 598 -22.31 -4.75 0.42
CA SER A 598 -21.90 -5.45 1.64
C SER A 598 -21.08 -4.54 2.56
N LEU A 599 -20.17 -3.75 1.99
CA LEU A 599 -19.28 -2.87 2.73
C LEU A 599 -20.04 -1.78 3.48
N PHE A 600 -20.96 -1.07 2.82
CA PHE A 600 -21.75 -0.02 3.48
C PHE A 600 -22.72 -0.58 4.53
N ARG A 601 -23.24 -1.81 4.33
CA ARG A 601 -24.12 -2.49 5.30
C ARG A 601 -23.38 -3.12 6.48
N ALA A 602 -22.05 -3.17 6.47
CA ALA A 602 -21.28 -3.79 7.54
C ALA A 602 -21.46 -3.03 8.88
N PRO A 603 -21.48 -3.73 10.03
CA PRO A 603 -21.53 -3.09 11.34
C PRO A 603 -20.21 -2.35 11.66
N MET A 604 -20.23 -1.44 12.63
CA MET A 604 -19.01 -0.72 13.06
C MET A 604 -17.90 -1.66 13.54
N SER A 605 -18.26 -2.79 14.17
CA SER A 605 -17.31 -3.82 14.60
C SER A 605 -16.43 -4.36 13.46
N PHE A 606 -16.92 -4.38 12.23
CA PHE A 606 -16.11 -4.76 11.07
C PHE A 606 -15.01 -3.71 10.79
N PHE A 607 -15.33 -2.42 10.86
CA PHE A 607 -14.37 -1.34 10.60
C PHE A 607 -13.34 -1.17 11.72
N ASP A 608 -13.74 -1.47 12.95
CA ASP A 608 -12.84 -1.41 14.11
C ASP A 608 -11.87 -2.61 14.13
N SER A 609 -12.30 -3.78 13.64
CA SER A 609 -11.48 -5.00 13.62
C SER A 609 -10.67 -5.24 12.35
N THR A 610 -11.05 -4.61 11.24
CA THR A 610 -10.42 -4.81 9.93
C THR A 610 -9.59 -3.57 9.57
N PRO A 611 -8.26 -3.71 9.40
CA PRO A 611 -7.41 -2.58 9.02
C PRO A 611 -7.90 -1.91 7.73
N LEU A 612 -7.98 -0.57 7.74
CA LEU A 612 -8.45 0.22 6.60
C LEU A 612 -7.65 -0.10 5.32
N GLY A 613 -6.33 -0.27 5.44
CA GLY A 613 -5.46 -0.62 4.33
C GLY A 613 -5.86 -1.94 3.64
N ARG A 614 -6.39 -2.92 4.39
CA ARG A 614 -6.86 -4.21 3.87
C ARG A 614 -8.14 -4.04 3.05
N VAL A 615 -9.07 -3.20 3.51
CA VAL A 615 -10.31 -2.92 2.76
C VAL A 615 -9.98 -2.14 1.48
N LEU A 616 -9.07 -1.16 1.58
CA LEU A 616 -8.62 -0.38 0.44
C LEU A 616 -7.88 -1.22 -0.61
N SER A 617 -7.02 -2.16 -0.20
CA SER A 617 -6.34 -3.05 -1.15
C SER A 617 -7.33 -3.91 -1.94
N ARG A 618 -8.40 -4.41 -1.29
CA ARG A 618 -9.46 -5.20 -1.95
C ARG A 618 -10.27 -4.37 -2.96
N VAL A 619 -10.57 -3.11 -2.62
CA VAL A 619 -11.33 -2.17 -3.49
C VAL A 619 -10.47 -1.55 -4.60
N SER A 620 -9.14 -1.62 -4.47
CA SER A 620 -8.16 -1.05 -5.39
C SER A 620 -7.46 -2.13 -6.22
N LEU A 621 -6.52 -2.85 -5.60
CA LEU A 621 -5.62 -3.78 -6.28
C LEU A 621 -6.38 -5.00 -6.81
N ASP A 622 -7.12 -5.68 -5.94
CA ASP A 622 -7.80 -6.92 -6.30
C ASP A 622 -8.91 -6.67 -7.34
N LEU A 623 -9.66 -5.58 -7.17
CA LEU A 623 -10.65 -5.17 -8.16
C LEU A 623 -10.00 -4.83 -9.51
N SER A 624 -8.84 -4.18 -9.52
CA SER A 624 -8.11 -3.88 -10.76
C SER A 624 -7.66 -5.16 -11.47
N ILE A 625 -7.17 -6.16 -10.73
CA ILE A 625 -6.81 -7.48 -11.28
C ILE A 625 -8.04 -8.18 -11.88
N VAL A 626 -9.18 -8.15 -11.18
CA VAL A 626 -10.46 -8.70 -11.68
C VAL A 626 -10.95 -7.97 -12.94
N ASP A 627 -10.77 -6.65 -12.99
CA ASP A 627 -11.21 -5.79 -14.10
C ASP A 627 -10.34 -5.97 -15.35
N LEU A 628 -9.03 -6.10 -15.17
CA LEU A 628 -8.04 -6.05 -16.25
C LEU A 628 -7.53 -7.43 -16.67
N ASP A 629 -7.14 -8.28 -15.73
CA ASP A 629 -6.29 -9.45 -16.01
C ASP A 629 -7.05 -10.78 -16.01
N VAL A 630 -7.99 -10.96 -15.08
CA VAL A 630 -8.76 -12.21 -14.96
C VAL A 630 -9.47 -12.62 -16.26
N PRO A 631 -10.18 -11.73 -17.00
CA PRO A 631 -10.95 -12.15 -18.19
C PRO A 631 -10.06 -12.77 -19.27
N PHE A 632 -8.90 -12.17 -19.53
CA PHE A 632 -7.96 -12.61 -20.56
C PHE A 632 -7.14 -13.81 -20.10
N SER A 633 -6.68 -13.82 -18.86
CA SER A 633 -5.89 -14.93 -18.31
C SER A 633 -6.71 -16.21 -18.21
N PHE A 634 -7.97 -16.09 -17.79
CA PHE A 634 -8.90 -17.22 -17.72
C PHE A 634 -9.20 -17.79 -19.12
N ALA A 635 -9.47 -16.92 -20.10
CA ALA A 635 -9.68 -17.34 -21.49
C ALA A 635 -8.42 -17.95 -22.12
N PHE A 636 -7.23 -17.42 -21.80
CA PHE A 636 -5.95 -17.93 -22.28
C PHE A 636 -5.67 -19.32 -21.72
N CYS A 637 -5.85 -19.55 -20.41
CA CYS A 637 -5.60 -20.85 -19.77
C CYS A 637 -6.48 -21.97 -20.35
N LEU A 638 -7.79 -21.73 -20.46
CA LEU A 638 -8.72 -22.68 -21.07
C LEU A 638 -8.41 -22.91 -22.54
N GLY A 639 -8.02 -21.84 -23.22
CA GLY A 639 -7.65 -21.92 -24.61
C GLY A 639 -6.40 -22.75 -24.87
N ALA A 640 -5.32 -22.47 -24.12
CA ALA A 640 -4.07 -23.20 -24.19
C ALA A 640 -4.27 -24.69 -23.86
N SER A 641 -5.09 -25.00 -22.85
CA SER A 641 -5.45 -26.37 -22.49
C SER A 641 -6.18 -27.08 -23.65
N LEU A 642 -7.21 -26.43 -24.20
CA LEU A 642 -7.98 -26.99 -25.32
C LEU A 642 -7.13 -27.18 -26.58
N SER A 643 -6.24 -26.24 -26.88
CA SER A 643 -5.28 -26.33 -27.97
C SER A 643 -4.30 -27.50 -27.76
N ALA A 644 -3.74 -27.65 -26.55
CA ALA A 644 -2.85 -28.74 -26.20
C ALA A 644 -3.52 -30.11 -26.36
N PHE A 645 -4.74 -30.28 -25.84
CA PHE A 645 -5.50 -31.52 -26.02
C PHE A 645 -5.83 -31.81 -27.48
N SER A 646 -6.17 -30.78 -28.26
CA SER A 646 -6.49 -30.95 -29.67
C SER A 646 -5.24 -31.33 -30.49
N ASN A 647 -4.09 -30.67 -30.25
CA ASN A 647 -2.83 -31.01 -30.89
C ASN A 647 -2.33 -32.41 -30.51
N LEU A 648 -2.46 -32.79 -29.24
CA LEU A 648 -2.18 -34.15 -28.79
C LEU A 648 -3.11 -35.15 -29.49
N GLY A 649 -4.41 -34.84 -29.62
CA GLY A 649 -5.35 -35.66 -30.37
C GLY A 649 -4.95 -35.88 -31.83
N VAL A 650 -4.52 -34.83 -32.54
CA VAL A 650 -3.98 -34.93 -33.90
C VAL A 650 -2.76 -35.85 -33.95
N LEU A 651 -1.82 -35.66 -33.01
CA LEU A 651 -0.61 -36.48 -32.93
C LEU A 651 -0.92 -37.96 -32.68
N VAL A 652 -1.91 -38.26 -31.83
CA VAL A 652 -2.36 -39.63 -31.55
C VAL A 652 -2.93 -40.31 -32.80
N VAL A 653 -3.69 -39.56 -33.60
CA VAL A 653 -4.28 -40.08 -34.85
C VAL A 653 -3.21 -40.38 -35.90
N ILE A 654 -2.17 -39.53 -36.00
CA ILE A 654 -1.11 -39.69 -37.00
C ILE A 654 -0.04 -40.69 -36.54
N THR A 655 0.43 -40.58 -35.29
CA THR A 655 1.51 -41.37 -34.70
C THR A 655 1.16 -41.79 -33.27
N TRP A 656 0.33 -42.84 -33.14
CA TRP A 656 -0.14 -43.34 -31.85
C TRP A 656 1.01 -43.73 -30.89
N GLN A 657 2.19 -44.08 -31.40
CA GLN A 657 3.37 -44.43 -30.61
C GLN A 657 3.85 -43.27 -29.72
N VAL A 658 3.54 -42.01 -30.06
CA VAL A 658 3.96 -40.86 -29.25
C VAL A 658 3.26 -40.82 -27.88
N LEU A 659 2.15 -41.55 -27.70
CA LEU A 659 1.49 -41.70 -26.40
C LEU A 659 2.41 -42.30 -25.34
N PHE A 660 3.31 -43.22 -25.71
CA PHE A 660 4.26 -43.81 -24.76
C PHE A 660 5.23 -42.80 -24.18
N VAL A 661 5.52 -41.71 -24.91
CA VAL A 661 6.40 -40.64 -24.45
C VAL A 661 5.62 -39.51 -23.79
N SER A 662 4.46 -39.14 -24.34
CA SER A 662 3.68 -38.00 -23.83
C SER A 662 3.00 -38.30 -22.50
N VAL A 663 2.52 -39.53 -22.26
CA VAL A 663 1.84 -39.89 -21.00
C VAL A 663 2.77 -39.75 -19.79
N PRO A 664 4.01 -40.31 -19.78
CA PRO A 664 4.95 -40.09 -18.67
C PRO A 664 5.29 -38.61 -18.45
N VAL A 665 5.45 -37.82 -19.52
CA VAL A 665 5.74 -36.38 -19.42
C VAL A 665 4.58 -35.61 -18.81
N ILE A 666 3.34 -35.92 -19.18
CA ILE A 666 2.14 -35.30 -18.59
C ILE A 666 2.02 -35.68 -17.12
N VAL A 667 2.23 -36.96 -16.77
CA VAL A 667 2.21 -37.42 -15.38
C VAL A 667 3.29 -36.72 -14.56
N LEU A 668 4.52 -36.60 -15.09
CA LEU A 668 5.61 -35.88 -14.45
C LEU A 668 5.29 -34.39 -14.29
N ALA A 669 4.70 -33.75 -15.30
CA ALA A 669 4.32 -32.34 -15.25
C ALA A 669 3.23 -32.09 -14.19
N ILE A 670 2.21 -32.95 -14.10
CA ILE A 670 1.18 -32.90 -13.06
C ILE A 670 1.82 -33.11 -11.68
N TRP A 671 2.73 -34.08 -11.56
CA TRP A 671 3.41 -34.36 -10.30
C TRP A 671 4.29 -33.19 -9.85
N LEU A 672 5.06 -32.58 -10.76
CA LEU A 672 5.83 -31.37 -10.51
C LEU A 672 4.94 -30.18 -10.16
N GLN A 673 3.77 -30.04 -10.79
CA GLN A 673 2.81 -28.98 -10.47
C GLN A 673 2.23 -29.15 -9.06
N VAL A 674 1.87 -30.39 -8.67
CA VAL A 674 1.40 -30.69 -7.32
C VAL A 674 2.49 -30.40 -6.29
N ILE A 675 3.73 -30.84 -6.54
CA ILE A 675 4.88 -30.57 -5.66
C ILE A 675 5.15 -29.07 -5.56
N GLY A 676 5.18 -28.37 -6.69
CA GLY A 676 5.38 -26.93 -6.75
C GLY A 676 4.29 -26.17 -5.99
N MET A 677 3.02 -26.59 -6.10
CA MET A 677 1.92 -26.04 -5.30
C MET A 677 2.12 -26.32 -3.81
N THR A 678 2.51 -27.53 -3.39
CA THR A 678 2.82 -27.79 -1.98
C THR A 678 3.99 -26.96 -1.46
N PHE A 679 5.01 -26.69 -2.27
CA PHE A 679 6.16 -25.89 -1.88
C PHE A 679 5.80 -24.39 -1.73
N PHE A 680 5.00 -23.85 -2.65
CA PHE A 680 4.49 -22.47 -2.59
C PHE A 680 3.41 -22.24 -1.53
N LEU A 681 2.66 -23.28 -1.14
CA LEU A 681 1.65 -23.20 -0.07
C LEU A 681 2.23 -23.39 1.34
N CYS A 682 3.44 -23.98 1.47
CA CYS A 682 4.14 -24.16 2.75
C CYS A 682 5.18 -23.07 3.07
N GLY A 683 5.53 -22.19 2.13
CA GLY A 683 6.39 -21.02 2.34
C GLY A 683 5.58 -19.75 2.48
#